data_AF-A0A1V5KK72-F1
#
_entry.id   AF-A0A1V5KK72-F1
#
_cell.length_a   1.000
_cell.length_b   1.000
_cell.length_c   1.000
_cell.angle_alpha   90.00
_cell.angle_beta   90.00
_cell.angle_gamma   90.00
#
_symmetry.space_group_name_H-M   'P 1'
#
loop_
_entity.id
_entity.type
_entity.pdbx_description
1 polymer ?
#
loop_
_entity_poly.entity_id
_entity_poly.type
_entity_poly.pdbx_seq_one_letter_code
_entity_poly.pdbx_strand_id
1 'polypeptide(L)'
;MELNHVHHIGVLSDGDGPILSDMAGIYTLGTQPGTLIRQNSFHDIAGLRYGGWGIYFDEGSTYILAEENIVYRTTHGGFHQHYGKENVVRNNIFCHARDFQIQRSRREEHTSFSFEKNIIYWNSGKLLEGRFDDFHFLFDHNLYWQAHRQPIRFDTLSLAAWQNHGMDRHSLIADPLFLDPDHDDFRLQPGSPAFQLGFEPIPIHKVFQPWSEVQEQPNEPAPRPRSLYQQDLMEFFSSRDTITVADIHRLTDEAANAGVTTLVLSAQLGQNVAWPSRTADVFTYGDVALRRSKTDSMHKKCSDNLHRLLQAQQDPIELFLRRARLRGLEGVISLRMNDRLEIDRTNSPLLSAFWQQHPAYRLTGEGGASTYALNFAVDQVRDYYLSLLREACERYPLDGIELDFTRQPLFSSKQEKSSVIMNLFLEQVRATMREIGDRRKRPILVSARIPSTLPGCAAAGLAVADWCRFGWVDFLTVAPFQATETEIPVWEFKAVCDRTPVYTALGGTLGKRPMAEETIRAAAATLFDNGAEGMYLSSTAAISLDVFKGISSMEALANQSKLYAWGPGETTVNGSGSTALLPITLSAGQPRAITLHAPEARAPKSVFLWLEAREELDPDKIYVELNDQSLELVASDRLTWPFASEVKRPFHRAERVLCFSVSPSWLQSMNQLLVVADTPVTLDYVYLGIIH
;
A
#
# COMPACT_ATOMS: atom_id res chain seq x y z
N MET A 1 5.78 -0.42 27.45
CA MET A 1 6.90 -0.84 26.58
C MET A 1 6.36 -1.82 25.57
N GLU A 2 6.38 -1.44 24.29
CA GLU A 2 5.79 -2.26 23.23
C GLU A 2 6.68 -2.32 21.99
N LEU A 3 6.63 -3.44 21.26
CA LEU A 3 7.30 -3.63 19.96
C LEU A 3 8.84 -3.48 20.01
N ASN A 4 9.46 -3.87 21.13
CA ASN A 4 10.92 -3.79 21.28
C ASN A 4 11.58 -5.13 20.99
N HIS A 5 12.82 -5.04 20.52
CA HIS A 5 13.73 -6.18 20.38
C HIS A 5 14.91 -5.94 21.31
N VAL A 6 14.93 -6.65 22.44
CA VAL A 6 15.93 -6.51 23.49
C VAL A 6 16.71 -7.79 23.57
N HIS A 7 18.01 -7.71 23.26
CA HIS A 7 18.83 -8.90 23.13
C HIS A 7 20.25 -8.72 23.63
N HIS A 8 20.92 -9.84 23.90
CA HIS A 8 22.34 -9.90 24.26
C HIS A 8 22.67 -9.12 25.54
N ILE A 9 21.76 -9.13 26.52
CA ILE A 9 21.95 -8.48 27.82
C ILE A 9 22.78 -9.37 28.73
N GLY A 10 23.86 -8.82 29.28
CA GLY A 10 24.79 -9.54 30.14
C GLY A 10 25.76 -10.44 29.38
N VAL A 11 25.73 -10.47 28.04
CA VAL A 11 26.60 -11.27 27.16
C VAL A 11 27.79 -10.43 26.66
N LEU A 12 28.97 -11.07 26.49
CA LEU A 12 30.15 -10.44 25.90
C LEU A 12 30.02 -10.25 24.37
N SER A 13 30.55 -9.15 23.84
CA SER A 13 30.50 -8.81 22.41
C SER A 13 31.32 -9.76 21.51
N ASP A 14 32.26 -10.53 22.08
CA ASP A 14 33.13 -11.49 21.40
C ASP A 14 32.78 -12.96 21.70
N GLY A 15 31.67 -13.20 22.41
CA GLY A 15 30.91 -14.43 22.23
C GLY A 15 30.84 -15.42 23.38
N ASP A 16 31.39 -15.18 24.59
CA ASP A 16 31.17 -16.15 25.67
C ASP A 16 31.12 -15.59 27.11
N GLY A 17 29.94 -15.76 27.72
CA GLY A 17 29.77 -15.84 29.17
C GLY A 17 29.18 -14.60 29.85
N PRO A 18 28.31 -14.80 30.87
CA PRO A 18 27.74 -13.70 31.62
C PRO A 18 28.78 -12.96 32.47
N ILE A 19 28.80 -11.63 32.40
CA ILE A 19 29.79 -10.81 33.15
C ILE A 19 29.25 -10.40 34.52
N LEU A 20 27.93 -10.21 34.62
CA LEU A 20 27.23 -9.68 35.79
C LEU A 20 26.05 -10.58 36.17
N SER A 21 25.50 -10.37 37.36
CA SER A 21 24.25 -11.00 37.81
C SER A 21 23.16 -9.93 37.94
N ASP A 22 21.93 -10.35 38.19
CA ASP A 22 20.77 -9.45 38.31
C ASP A 22 20.37 -8.77 36.99
N MET A 23 20.50 -9.49 35.89
CA MET A 23 20.10 -9.06 34.55
C MET A 23 18.66 -9.47 34.24
N ALA A 24 17.96 -8.61 33.50
CA ALA A 24 16.71 -8.94 32.85
C ALA A 24 16.55 -8.19 31.52
N GLY A 25 15.76 -8.73 30.60
CA GLY A 25 15.33 -8.02 29.40
C GLY A 25 14.46 -6.81 29.74
N ILE A 26 13.62 -6.96 30.77
CA ILE A 26 12.93 -5.86 31.44
C ILE A 26 12.84 -6.12 32.94
N TYR A 27 13.07 -5.05 33.71
CA TYR A 27 13.04 -5.02 35.17
C TYR A 27 11.99 -4.00 35.64
N THR A 28 11.09 -4.39 36.53
CA THR A 28 10.09 -3.49 37.15
C THR A 28 10.12 -3.54 38.67
N LEU A 29 9.70 -2.46 39.33
CA LEU A 29 9.73 -2.32 40.79
C LEU A 29 8.60 -1.41 41.28
N GLY A 30 7.90 -1.86 42.32
CA GLY A 30 6.85 -1.12 43.03
C GLY A 30 5.45 -1.19 42.39
N THR A 31 4.50 -0.45 42.98
CA THR A 31 3.12 -0.40 42.52
C THR A 31 2.98 0.48 41.27
N GLN A 32 2.58 -0.11 40.14
CA GLN A 32 2.63 0.55 38.83
C GLN A 32 1.40 0.24 37.95
N PRO A 33 0.18 0.59 38.40
CA PRO A 33 -1.05 0.32 37.64
C PRO A 33 -1.03 1.02 36.28
N GLY A 34 -1.50 0.30 35.25
CA GLY A 34 -1.50 0.78 33.86
C GLY A 34 -0.21 0.48 33.09
N THR A 35 0.78 -0.16 33.72
CA THR A 35 2.00 -0.59 33.04
C THR A 35 1.71 -1.75 32.10
N LEU A 36 2.07 -1.57 30.82
CA LEU A 36 1.95 -2.56 29.75
C LEU A 36 3.33 -2.97 29.26
N ILE A 37 3.60 -4.27 29.25
CA ILE A 37 4.76 -4.90 28.59
C ILE A 37 4.19 -5.81 27.51
N ARG A 38 4.15 -5.34 26.27
CA ARG A 38 3.41 -6.04 25.20
C ARG A 38 4.15 -6.18 23.88
N GLN A 39 4.02 -7.31 23.21
CA GLN A 39 4.57 -7.51 21.85
C GLN A 39 6.08 -7.23 21.75
N ASN A 40 6.87 -7.62 22.76
CA ASN A 40 8.32 -7.48 22.73
C ASN A 40 9.02 -8.83 22.48
N SER A 41 10.25 -8.78 21.97
CA SER A 41 11.18 -9.89 21.84
C SER A 41 12.31 -9.73 22.85
N PHE A 42 12.43 -10.66 23.79
CA PHE A 42 13.47 -10.66 24.80
C PHE A 42 14.31 -11.93 24.67
N HIS A 43 15.58 -11.82 24.28
CA HIS A 43 16.41 -13.02 24.13
C HIS A 43 17.91 -12.86 24.27
N ASP A 44 18.62 -13.98 24.39
CA ASP A 44 20.06 -13.99 24.65
C ASP A 44 20.38 -13.17 25.91
N ILE A 45 19.65 -13.44 27.00
CA ILE A 45 19.79 -12.73 28.27
C ILE A 45 20.51 -13.64 29.26
N ALA A 46 21.70 -13.20 29.67
CA ALA A 46 22.60 -14.00 30.49
C ALA A 46 22.89 -13.36 31.85
N GLY A 47 22.97 -14.21 32.89
CA GLY A 47 23.37 -13.82 34.24
C GLY A 47 24.39 -14.81 34.81
N LEU A 48 25.34 -14.32 35.61
CA LEU A 48 26.47 -15.15 36.08
C LEU A 48 26.07 -16.14 37.17
N ARG A 49 25.47 -15.63 38.25
CA ARG A 49 25.03 -16.46 39.40
C ARG A 49 23.52 -16.51 39.55
N TYR A 50 22.88 -15.40 39.21
CA TYR A 50 21.43 -15.21 39.22
C TYR A 50 21.09 -14.02 38.30
N GLY A 51 19.82 -13.86 37.95
CA GLY A 51 19.36 -12.76 37.13
C GLY A 51 19.83 -12.84 35.69
N GLY A 52 19.19 -13.73 34.95
CA GLY A 52 19.25 -13.76 33.49
C GLY A 52 17.85 -14.06 33.01
N TRP A 53 16.93 -13.13 33.28
CA TRP A 53 15.49 -13.30 33.05
C TRP A 53 15.01 -12.55 31.81
N GLY A 54 13.94 -13.02 31.18
CA GLY A 54 13.26 -12.22 30.15
C GLY A 54 12.50 -11.06 30.77
N ILE A 55 11.41 -11.39 31.46
CA ILE A 55 10.54 -10.44 32.15
C ILE A 55 10.70 -10.64 33.66
N TYR A 56 11.16 -9.60 34.36
CA TYR A 56 11.40 -9.65 35.79
C TYR A 56 10.56 -8.62 36.56
N PHE A 57 9.58 -9.13 37.31
CA PHE A 57 8.78 -8.38 38.27
C PHE A 57 9.46 -8.42 39.63
N ASP A 58 10.33 -7.44 39.87
CA ASP A 58 11.07 -7.30 41.13
C ASP A 58 10.21 -6.58 42.20
N GLU A 59 10.86 -6.04 43.23
CA GLU A 59 10.33 -5.66 44.52
C GLU A 59 9.00 -4.89 44.45
N GLY A 60 7.91 -5.58 44.79
CA GLY A 60 6.58 -4.98 44.92
C GLY A 60 5.89 -4.66 43.59
N SER A 61 6.39 -5.16 42.46
CA SER A 61 5.76 -5.03 41.14
C SER A 61 4.28 -5.43 41.22
N THR A 62 3.38 -4.49 40.97
CA THR A 62 1.93 -4.66 41.24
C THR A 62 1.10 -3.97 40.17
N TYR A 63 0.03 -4.65 39.71
CA TYR A 63 -0.88 -4.19 38.65
C TYR A 63 -0.25 -4.02 37.26
N ILE A 64 0.72 -4.87 36.92
CA ILE A 64 1.38 -4.88 35.61
C ILE A 64 0.75 -5.94 34.70
N LEU A 65 0.54 -5.59 33.42
CA LEU A 65 0.12 -6.53 32.37
C LEU A 65 1.30 -6.81 31.43
N ALA A 66 1.73 -8.07 31.39
CA ALA A 66 2.67 -8.60 30.41
C ALA A 66 1.93 -9.52 29.43
N GLU A 67 1.76 -9.09 28.17
CA GLU A 67 1.02 -9.87 27.17
C GLU A 67 1.67 -9.93 25.78
N GLU A 68 1.45 -11.02 25.05
CA GLU A 68 1.91 -11.15 23.66
C GLU A 68 3.43 -10.98 23.45
N ASN A 69 4.25 -11.22 24.47
CA ASN A 69 5.71 -11.17 24.36
C ASN A 69 6.27 -12.53 23.95
N ILE A 70 7.44 -12.50 23.31
CA ILE A 70 8.21 -13.69 22.98
C ILE A 70 9.56 -13.59 23.68
N VAL A 71 9.84 -14.57 24.53
CA VAL A 71 11.01 -14.59 25.38
C VAL A 71 11.76 -15.88 25.15
N TYR A 72 13.04 -15.84 24.81
CA TYR A 72 13.79 -17.05 24.54
C TYR A 72 15.29 -16.96 24.84
N ARG A 73 15.96 -18.11 24.99
CA ARG A 73 17.41 -18.19 25.32
C ARG A 73 17.81 -17.30 26.49
N THR A 74 17.16 -17.51 27.63
CA THR A 74 17.53 -16.85 28.89
C THR A 74 18.24 -17.83 29.82
N THR A 75 19.04 -17.32 30.75
CA THR A 75 19.81 -18.20 31.66
C THR A 75 18.95 -18.73 32.82
N HIS A 76 18.24 -17.82 33.49
CA HIS A 76 17.52 -18.10 34.73
C HIS A 76 16.00 -17.92 34.56
N GLY A 77 15.45 -17.89 33.34
CA GLY A 77 14.01 -18.00 33.16
C GLY A 77 13.36 -17.00 32.23
N GLY A 78 12.25 -17.40 31.65
CA GLY A 78 11.47 -16.54 30.77
C GLY A 78 10.73 -15.46 31.57
N PHE A 79 10.18 -15.86 32.72
CA PHE A 79 9.45 -14.99 33.64
C PHE A 79 9.89 -15.20 35.08
N HIS A 80 10.04 -14.10 35.83
CA HIS A 80 10.29 -14.14 37.27
C HIS A 80 9.42 -13.13 38.02
N GLN A 81 8.74 -13.60 39.05
CA GLN A 81 8.14 -12.78 40.10
C GLN A 81 8.98 -12.84 41.38
N HIS A 82 9.56 -11.72 41.84
CA HIS A 82 10.17 -11.66 43.17
C HIS A 82 9.09 -11.64 44.26
N TYR A 83 8.38 -10.51 44.38
CA TYR A 83 7.16 -10.33 45.18
C TYR A 83 6.34 -9.16 44.63
N GLY A 84 5.03 -9.17 44.82
CA GLY A 84 4.12 -8.26 44.14
C GLY A 84 2.66 -8.68 44.25
N LYS A 85 1.75 -7.92 43.64
CA LYS A 85 0.32 -8.22 43.75
C LYS A 85 -0.41 -8.07 42.41
N GLU A 86 -1.31 -9.00 42.12
CA GLU A 86 -2.31 -8.91 41.06
C GLU A 86 -1.72 -8.53 39.68
N ASN A 87 -0.51 -9.02 39.36
CA ASN A 87 0.04 -8.91 38.02
C ASN A 87 -0.62 -9.93 37.07
N VAL A 88 -0.64 -9.62 35.79
CA VAL A 88 -1.21 -10.50 34.76
C VAL A 88 -0.15 -10.80 33.71
N VAL A 89 0.12 -12.08 33.50
CA VAL A 89 1.06 -12.58 32.49
C VAL A 89 0.29 -13.50 31.56
N ARG A 90 -0.04 -13.03 30.36
CA ARG A 90 -0.92 -13.77 29.46
C ARG A 90 -0.53 -13.78 28.01
N ASN A 91 -0.88 -14.84 27.28
CA ASN A 91 -0.67 -14.91 25.84
C ASN A 91 0.80 -14.68 25.40
N ASN A 92 1.77 -15.09 26.22
CA ASN A 92 3.20 -14.98 25.90
C ASN A 92 3.76 -16.34 25.46
N ILE A 93 4.89 -16.30 24.75
CA ILE A 93 5.71 -17.47 24.42
C ILE A 93 7.01 -17.38 25.21
N PHE A 94 7.29 -18.39 26.03
CA PHE A 94 8.54 -18.54 26.77
C PHE A 94 9.27 -19.79 26.30
N CYS A 95 10.44 -19.61 25.70
CA CYS A 95 11.20 -20.70 25.08
C CYS A 95 12.63 -20.84 25.59
N HIS A 96 13.14 -22.05 25.72
CA HIS A 96 14.58 -22.32 25.87
C HIS A 96 15.30 -21.55 27.00
N ALA A 97 14.67 -21.37 28.17
CA ALA A 97 15.45 -20.93 29.32
C ALA A 97 16.34 -22.09 29.82
N ARG A 98 17.60 -21.82 30.14
CA ARG A 98 18.61 -22.85 30.45
C ARG A 98 18.26 -23.65 31.71
N ASP A 99 18.03 -22.95 32.82
CA ASP A 99 17.92 -23.58 34.15
C ASP A 99 16.47 -23.86 34.55
N PHE A 100 15.61 -22.85 34.44
CA PHE A 100 14.19 -22.95 34.76
C PHE A 100 13.36 -21.99 33.93
N GLN A 101 12.09 -22.30 33.65
CA GLN A 101 11.26 -21.47 32.76
C GLN A 101 10.54 -20.33 33.49
N ILE A 102 10.05 -20.61 34.70
CA ILE A 102 9.31 -19.66 35.53
C ILE A 102 9.88 -19.68 36.95
N GLN A 103 10.10 -18.50 37.52
CA GLN A 103 10.60 -18.35 38.89
C GLN A 103 9.64 -17.54 39.77
N ARG A 104 9.51 -17.93 41.04
CA ARG A 104 8.85 -17.13 42.09
C ARG A 104 9.66 -17.16 43.37
N SER A 105 10.06 -15.99 43.89
CA SER A 105 10.98 -15.94 45.05
C SER A 105 10.29 -15.96 46.41
N ARG A 106 9.21 -15.18 46.63
CA ARG A 106 8.56 -15.06 47.94
C ARG A 106 7.15 -15.67 47.96
N ARG A 107 6.78 -16.18 49.15
CA ARG A 107 5.40 -16.50 49.50
C ARG A 107 4.67 -15.22 49.86
N GLU A 108 3.40 -15.13 49.49
CA GLU A 108 2.56 -13.95 49.72
C GLU A 108 1.16 -14.40 50.16
N GLU A 109 0.53 -13.66 51.07
CA GLU A 109 -0.82 -13.99 51.58
C GLU A 109 -1.93 -13.63 50.56
N HIS A 110 -1.59 -12.84 49.54
CA HIS A 110 -2.47 -12.42 48.45
C HIS A 110 -2.02 -13.03 47.12
N THR A 111 -2.89 -12.97 46.11
CA THR A 111 -2.56 -13.41 44.75
C THR A 111 -1.42 -12.59 44.17
N SER A 112 -0.25 -13.22 43.97
CA SER A 112 0.93 -12.57 43.39
C SER A 112 0.68 -12.19 41.92
N PHE A 113 0.29 -13.17 41.09
CA PHE A 113 0.03 -12.98 39.66
C PHE A 113 -0.92 -14.05 39.10
N SER A 114 -1.53 -13.75 37.95
CA SER A 114 -2.10 -14.74 37.05
C SER A 114 -1.18 -15.02 35.88
N PHE A 115 -1.05 -16.29 35.52
CA PHE A 115 -0.23 -16.79 34.42
C PHE A 115 -1.11 -17.66 33.54
N GLU A 116 -1.66 -17.06 32.48
CA GLU A 116 -2.72 -17.71 31.70
C GLU A 116 -2.47 -17.67 30.19
N LYS A 117 -2.90 -18.72 29.48
CA LYS A 117 -2.78 -18.77 28.01
C LYS A 117 -1.36 -18.56 27.51
N ASN A 118 -0.33 -19.01 28.23
CA ASN A 118 1.05 -18.90 27.76
C ASN A 118 1.49 -20.23 27.14
N ILE A 119 2.45 -20.17 26.21
CA ILE A 119 3.15 -21.36 25.70
C ILE A 119 4.54 -21.39 26.32
N ILE A 120 4.87 -22.52 26.95
CA ILE A 120 6.17 -22.77 27.57
C ILE A 120 6.81 -23.95 26.85
N TYR A 121 7.90 -23.70 26.15
CA TYR A 121 8.58 -24.70 25.30
C TYR A 121 10.08 -24.76 25.62
N TRP A 122 10.62 -25.91 26.02
CA TRP A 122 12.03 -25.97 26.40
C TRP A 122 12.69 -27.32 26.16
N ASN A 123 14.02 -27.32 26.14
CA ASN A 123 14.85 -28.49 25.92
C ASN A 123 15.72 -28.86 27.15
N SER A 124 16.05 -27.90 28.02
CA SER A 124 16.84 -28.11 29.24
C SER A 124 16.24 -27.43 30.47
N GLY A 125 16.67 -27.86 31.66
CA GLY A 125 16.17 -27.28 32.91
C GLY A 125 14.80 -27.84 33.34
N LYS A 126 14.20 -27.18 34.34
CA LYS A 126 12.88 -27.53 34.90
C LYS A 126 11.85 -26.43 34.67
N LEU A 127 10.56 -26.72 34.90
CA LEU A 127 9.50 -25.74 34.68
C LEU A 127 9.53 -24.60 35.71
N LEU A 128 9.46 -24.95 37.00
CA LEU A 128 9.31 -24.00 38.11
C LEU A 128 10.55 -23.96 39.02
N GLU A 129 10.90 -22.77 39.51
CA GLU A 129 11.92 -22.54 40.54
C GLU A 129 11.41 -21.60 41.65
N GLY A 130 11.73 -21.93 42.91
CA GLY A 130 11.43 -21.11 44.07
C GLY A 130 10.19 -21.56 44.88
N ARG A 131 9.32 -20.64 45.28
CA ARG A 131 8.22 -20.86 46.24
C ARG A 131 6.88 -20.96 45.52
N PHE A 132 6.41 -22.17 45.28
CA PHE A 132 5.10 -22.47 44.67
C PHE A 132 4.19 -23.33 45.57
N ASP A 133 4.53 -23.45 46.85
CA ASP A 133 3.87 -24.38 47.78
C ASP A 133 2.69 -23.75 48.58
N ASP A 134 2.49 -22.44 48.47
CA ASP A 134 1.42 -21.68 49.14
C ASP A 134 0.17 -21.45 48.26
N PHE A 135 0.26 -21.70 46.95
CA PHE A 135 -0.83 -21.59 45.97
C PHE A 135 -1.52 -20.21 45.89
N HIS A 136 -0.85 -19.13 46.30
CA HIS A 136 -1.35 -17.76 46.20
C HIS A 136 -0.97 -17.10 44.86
N PHE A 137 -1.33 -17.76 43.76
CA PHE A 137 -1.14 -17.34 42.36
C PHE A 137 -2.12 -18.14 41.49
N LEU A 138 -2.29 -17.77 40.23
CA LEU A 138 -3.19 -18.47 39.32
C LEU A 138 -2.44 -18.92 38.07
N PHE A 139 -2.60 -20.19 37.70
CA PHE A 139 -2.14 -20.73 36.43
C PHE A 139 -3.33 -21.36 35.72
N ASP A 140 -3.58 -21.06 34.44
CA ASP A 140 -4.62 -21.77 33.68
C ASP A 140 -4.46 -21.61 32.16
N HIS A 141 -5.04 -22.53 31.38
CA HIS A 141 -5.02 -22.51 29.91
C HIS A 141 -3.61 -22.42 29.29
N ASN A 142 -2.57 -22.84 30.01
CA ASN A 142 -1.20 -22.83 29.50
C ASN A 142 -0.89 -24.11 28.71
N LEU A 143 0.03 -23.99 27.76
CA LEU A 143 0.54 -25.13 27.00
C LEU A 143 2.00 -25.38 27.35
N TYR A 144 2.29 -26.59 27.83
CA TYR A 144 3.62 -26.99 28.25
C TYR A 144 4.20 -28.06 27.33
N TRP A 145 5.42 -27.85 26.84
CA TRP A 145 6.12 -28.85 26.05
C TRP A 145 7.61 -28.87 26.37
N GLN A 146 8.11 -30.05 26.72
CA GLN A 146 9.53 -30.30 26.90
C GLN A 146 10.01 -31.27 25.82
N ALA A 147 10.83 -30.80 24.89
CA ALA A 147 11.16 -31.51 23.64
C ALA A 147 11.86 -32.87 23.86
N HIS A 148 12.54 -33.07 25.00
CA HIS A 148 13.41 -34.24 25.22
C HIS A 148 13.18 -34.97 26.56
N ARG A 149 12.22 -34.55 27.38
CA ARG A 149 12.04 -35.15 28.71
C ARG A 149 10.59 -35.12 29.18
N GLN A 150 10.05 -36.31 29.41
CA GLN A 150 8.77 -36.54 30.06
C GLN A 150 8.99 -37.52 31.22
N PRO A 151 8.23 -37.43 32.33
CA PRO A 151 7.11 -36.51 32.57
C PRO A 151 7.55 -35.12 33.07
N ILE A 152 6.85 -34.07 32.62
CA ILE A 152 6.99 -32.70 33.16
C ILE A 152 6.47 -32.66 34.61
N ARG A 153 7.19 -31.92 35.47
CA ARG A 153 6.85 -31.71 36.89
C ARG A 153 6.59 -30.23 37.18
N PHE A 154 5.60 -29.98 38.02
CA PHE A 154 5.25 -28.66 38.55
C PHE A 154 5.79 -28.59 39.98
N ASP A 155 7.03 -28.11 40.10
CA ASP A 155 7.87 -28.32 41.29
C ASP A 155 7.99 -29.83 41.63
N THR A 156 7.47 -30.29 42.77
CA THR A 156 7.48 -31.69 43.19
C THR A 156 6.26 -32.47 42.69
N LEU A 157 5.29 -31.81 42.06
CA LEU A 157 3.99 -32.35 41.70
C LEU A 157 3.92 -32.83 40.23
N SER A 158 3.02 -33.78 39.97
CA SER A 158 2.56 -34.08 38.60
C SER A 158 1.49 -33.07 38.17
N LEU A 159 1.20 -32.94 36.86
CA LEU A 159 0.11 -32.09 36.39
C LEU A 159 -1.23 -32.41 37.08
N ALA A 160 -1.58 -33.68 37.24
CA ALA A 160 -2.82 -34.08 37.91
C ALA A 160 -2.86 -33.65 39.40
N ALA A 161 -1.73 -33.76 40.11
CA ALA A 161 -1.65 -33.30 41.49
C ALA A 161 -1.69 -31.76 41.58
N TRP A 162 -1.05 -31.07 40.64
CA TRP A 162 -1.10 -29.61 40.51
C TRP A 162 -2.53 -29.10 40.24
N GLN A 163 -3.27 -29.81 39.38
CA GLN A 163 -4.69 -29.58 39.11
C GLN A 163 -5.59 -29.81 40.33
N ASN A 164 -5.26 -30.78 41.18
CA ASN A 164 -6.00 -30.99 42.44
C ASN A 164 -5.85 -29.80 43.41
N HIS A 165 -4.78 -29.01 43.30
CA HIS A 165 -4.62 -27.75 44.02
C HIS A 165 -5.29 -26.56 43.33
N GLY A 166 -6.00 -26.79 42.23
CA GLY A 166 -6.76 -25.77 41.51
C GLY A 166 -5.99 -25.04 40.41
N MET A 167 -4.74 -25.41 40.16
CA MET A 167 -3.88 -24.80 39.13
C MET A 167 -3.98 -25.52 37.80
N ASP A 168 -3.84 -24.82 36.68
CA ASP A 168 -3.73 -25.38 35.33
C ASP A 168 -4.88 -26.36 34.98
N ARG A 169 -6.11 -26.08 35.45
CA ARG A 169 -7.28 -26.95 35.28
C ARG A 169 -7.58 -27.26 33.82
N HIS A 170 -7.34 -26.31 32.94
CA HIS A 170 -7.61 -26.43 31.50
C HIS A 170 -6.32 -26.54 30.67
N SER A 171 -5.16 -26.49 31.30
CA SER A 171 -3.86 -26.52 30.63
C SER A 171 -3.51 -27.91 30.09
N LEU A 172 -2.62 -27.95 29.11
CA LEU A 172 -2.23 -29.19 28.42
C LEU A 172 -0.71 -29.37 28.39
N ILE A 173 -0.28 -30.63 28.41
CA ILE A 173 1.06 -31.03 28.00
C ILE A 173 0.95 -31.60 26.58
N ALA A 174 1.29 -30.80 25.58
CA ALA A 174 1.23 -31.18 24.18
C ALA A 174 2.16 -30.30 23.34
N ASP A 175 2.61 -30.82 22.19
CA ASP A 175 3.45 -30.08 21.25
C ASP A 175 2.70 -28.84 20.73
N PRO A 176 3.27 -27.62 20.85
CA PRO A 176 2.66 -26.42 20.30
C PRO A 176 2.56 -26.42 18.77
N LEU A 177 3.26 -27.31 18.07
CA LEU A 177 3.35 -27.31 16.61
C LEU A 177 3.89 -25.97 16.10
N PHE A 178 5.01 -25.53 16.67
CA PHE A 178 5.76 -24.42 16.09
C PHE A 178 6.23 -24.77 14.67
N LEU A 179 6.38 -23.75 13.81
CA LEU A 179 6.85 -23.94 12.44
C LEU A 179 8.32 -24.36 12.42
N ASP A 180 9.19 -23.64 13.15
CA ASP A 180 10.62 -23.93 13.21
C ASP A 180 11.27 -23.37 14.49
N PRO A 181 11.02 -23.97 15.66
CA PRO A 181 11.49 -23.46 16.94
C PRO A 181 13.02 -23.52 17.11
N ASP A 182 13.71 -24.38 16.34
CA ASP A 182 15.18 -24.47 16.36
C ASP A 182 15.85 -23.27 15.67
N HIS A 183 15.09 -22.55 14.81
CA HIS A 183 15.52 -21.33 14.13
C HIS A 183 14.68 -20.11 14.54
N ASP A 184 14.19 -20.08 15.79
CA ASP A 184 13.47 -18.96 16.41
C ASP A 184 12.11 -18.61 15.77
N ASP A 185 11.54 -19.51 14.96
CA ASP A 185 10.20 -19.33 14.40
C ASP A 185 9.14 -19.99 15.28
N PHE A 186 8.66 -19.21 16.24
CA PHE A 186 7.61 -19.64 17.16
C PHE A 186 6.19 -19.44 16.61
N ARG A 187 6.01 -19.30 15.28
CA ARG A 187 4.67 -19.26 14.69
C ARG A 187 4.04 -20.65 14.80
N LEU A 188 2.73 -20.69 15.03
CA LEU A 188 1.99 -21.93 15.24
C LEU A 188 1.40 -22.45 13.93
N GLN A 189 1.46 -23.76 13.72
CA GLN A 189 0.72 -24.42 12.66
C GLN A 189 -0.80 -24.35 12.94
N PRO A 190 -1.67 -24.36 11.90
CA PRO A 190 -3.13 -24.24 12.06
C PRO A 190 -3.77 -25.26 13.01
N GLY A 191 -3.15 -26.44 13.19
CA GLY A 191 -3.63 -27.50 14.08
C GLY A 191 -3.13 -27.40 15.52
N SER A 192 -2.46 -26.31 15.91
CA SER A 192 -1.85 -26.18 17.23
C SER A 192 -2.88 -26.33 18.36
N PRO A 193 -2.59 -27.12 19.41
CA PRO A 193 -3.46 -27.23 20.59
C PRO A 193 -3.57 -25.91 21.36
N ALA A 194 -2.63 -24.97 21.16
CA ALA A 194 -2.67 -23.65 21.81
C ALA A 194 -3.95 -22.88 21.49
N PHE A 195 -4.49 -23.00 20.27
CA PHE A 195 -5.72 -22.31 19.87
C PHE A 195 -6.95 -22.79 20.66
N GLN A 196 -6.98 -24.06 21.06
CA GLN A 196 -8.07 -24.61 21.87
C GLN A 196 -8.05 -24.06 23.30
N LEU A 197 -6.87 -23.65 23.78
CA LEU A 197 -6.68 -23.00 25.07
C LEU A 197 -6.96 -21.48 25.01
N GLY A 198 -7.34 -20.96 23.83
CA GLY A 198 -7.59 -19.55 23.63
C GLY A 198 -6.32 -18.71 23.50
N PHE A 199 -5.19 -19.32 23.14
CA PHE A 199 -3.98 -18.60 22.73
C PHE A 199 -4.24 -17.86 21.41
N GLU A 200 -3.95 -16.58 21.36
CA GLU A 200 -4.02 -15.76 20.15
C GLU A 200 -2.61 -15.65 19.53
N PRO A 201 -2.43 -15.95 18.22
CA PRO A 201 -1.12 -15.88 17.58
C PRO A 201 -0.46 -14.51 17.75
N ILE A 202 0.76 -14.49 18.28
CA ILE A 202 1.57 -13.28 18.37
C ILE A 202 2.08 -12.92 16.96
N PRO A 203 1.98 -11.67 16.50
CA PRO A 203 2.47 -11.25 15.19
C PRO A 203 4.01 -11.18 15.17
N ILE A 204 4.68 -12.34 15.11
CA ILE A 204 6.14 -12.55 15.24
C ILE A 204 6.97 -11.63 14.33
N HIS A 205 6.47 -11.30 13.14
CA HIS A 205 7.11 -10.37 12.20
C HIS A 205 7.28 -8.94 12.74
N LYS A 206 6.51 -8.53 13.77
CA LYS A 206 6.68 -7.26 14.48
C LYS A 206 7.70 -7.32 15.61
N VAL A 207 8.07 -8.54 16.03
CA VAL A 207 8.79 -8.86 17.26
C VAL A 207 10.24 -9.28 16.95
N PHE A 208 10.47 -10.04 15.87
CA PHE A 208 11.78 -10.64 15.55
C PHE A 208 12.64 -9.94 14.51
N GLN A 209 12.15 -8.88 13.85
CA GLN A 209 12.94 -8.18 12.86
C GLN A 209 13.45 -6.84 13.43
N PRO A 210 14.73 -6.77 13.87
CA PRO A 210 15.36 -5.47 14.00
C PRO A 210 15.31 -4.80 12.62
N TRP A 211 14.94 -3.54 12.65
CA TRP A 211 14.82 -2.64 11.51
C TRP A 211 15.96 -2.64 10.50
N SER A 212 17.15 -3.07 10.91
CA SER A 212 18.35 -3.22 10.09
C SER A 212 18.34 -4.49 9.22
N GLU A 213 17.69 -5.59 9.61
CA GLU A 213 17.74 -6.88 8.87
C GLU A 213 16.74 -6.96 7.71
N VAL A 214 15.72 -6.10 7.73
CA VAL A 214 14.88 -5.81 6.56
C VAL A 214 15.72 -5.28 5.36
N GLN A 215 16.97 -4.86 5.59
CA GLN A 215 17.88 -4.39 4.54
C GLN A 215 18.52 -5.52 3.72
N GLU A 216 18.49 -6.79 4.16
CA GLU A 216 19.31 -7.86 3.56
C GLU A 216 18.64 -8.66 2.42
N GLN A 217 17.38 -8.38 2.05
CA GLN A 217 16.82 -9.01 0.86
C GLN A 217 17.62 -8.59 -0.39
N PRO A 218 17.94 -9.53 -1.31
CA PRO A 218 18.64 -9.23 -2.55
C PRO A 218 17.96 -8.05 -3.26
N ASN A 219 18.76 -7.09 -3.71
CA ASN A 219 18.28 -5.94 -4.46
C ASN A 219 17.95 -6.35 -5.91
N GLU A 220 17.02 -7.30 -6.05
CA GLU A 220 16.51 -7.73 -7.33
C GLU A 220 15.53 -6.67 -7.85
N PRO A 221 15.73 -6.18 -9.09
CA PRO A 221 14.78 -5.25 -9.68
C PRO A 221 13.41 -5.90 -9.77
N ALA A 222 12.35 -5.14 -9.48
CA ALA A 222 10.99 -5.67 -9.58
C ALA A 222 10.74 -6.30 -10.97
N PRO A 223 9.96 -7.40 -11.03
CA PRO A 223 9.67 -8.11 -12.28
C PRO A 223 9.16 -7.16 -13.37
N ARG A 224 9.48 -7.47 -14.62
CA ARG A 224 8.90 -6.80 -15.79
C ARG A 224 7.98 -7.78 -16.53
N PRO A 225 6.81 -7.35 -17.02
CA PRO A 225 6.19 -6.02 -16.88
C PRO A 225 5.89 -5.63 -15.42
N ARG A 226 5.90 -4.34 -15.10
CA ARG A 226 5.58 -3.87 -13.74
C ARG A 226 4.07 -3.66 -13.58
N SER A 227 3.56 -4.06 -12.43
CA SER A 227 2.21 -3.75 -11.98
C SER A 227 2.32 -2.79 -10.79
N LEU A 228 2.06 -1.51 -11.03
CA LEU A 228 2.21 -0.44 -10.05
C LEU A 228 0.85 -0.11 -9.44
N TYR A 229 0.76 -0.11 -8.11
CA TYR A 229 -0.44 0.30 -7.41
C TYR A 229 -0.17 1.47 -6.48
N GLN A 230 -0.83 2.60 -6.75
CA GLN A 230 -0.80 3.76 -5.89
C GLN A 230 -1.88 3.68 -4.81
N GLN A 231 -1.45 3.59 -3.56
CA GLN A 231 -2.32 3.81 -2.42
C GLN A 231 -2.37 5.31 -2.09
N ASP A 232 -3.56 5.91 -2.27
CA ASP A 232 -3.81 7.27 -1.81
C ASP A 232 -4.07 7.27 -0.31
N LEU A 233 -3.24 8.00 0.47
CA LEU A 233 -3.38 8.00 1.93
C LEU A 233 -4.54 8.86 2.42
N MET A 234 -4.98 9.87 1.65
CA MET A 234 -6.16 10.67 2.03
C MET A 234 -7.42 9.82 1.95
N GLU A 235 -7.54 9.05 0.87
CA GLU A 235 -8.59 8.06 0.69
C GLU A 235 -8.52 6.98 1.78
N PHE A 236 -7.34 6.40 2.01
CA PHE A 236 -7.14 5.38 3.04
C PHE A 236 -7.56 5.86 4.45
N PHE A 237 -7.02 6.99 4.91
CA PHE A 237 -7.31 7.48 6.26
C PHE A 237 -8.73 8.00 6.44
N SER A 238 -9.46 8.27 5.36
CA SER A 238 -10.87 8.67 5.43
C SER A 238 -11.84 7.50 5.23
N SER A 239 -11.35 6.32 4.84
CA SER A 239 -12.17 5.15 4.51
C SER A 239 -12.92 4.53 5.71
N ARG A 240 -12.41 4.70 6.93
CA ARG A 240 -12.96 4.08 8.15
C ARG A 240 -12.89 5.03 9.34
N ASP A 241 -13.79 4.84 10.31
CA ASP A 241 -13.83 5.65 11.53
C ASP A 241 -12.59 5.46 12.40
N THR A 242 -11.98 4.27 12.36
CA THR A 242 -10.71 3.99 13.00
C THR A 242 -9.84 3.15 12.06
N ILE A 243 -8.64 3.64 11.79
CA ILE A 243 -7.60 2.92 11.06
C ILE A 243 -6.65 2.27 12.06
N THR A 244 -6.31 1.01 11.80
CA THR A 244 -5.39 0.21 12.61
C THR A 244 -4.19 -0.25 11.79
N VAL A 245 -3.14 -0.72 12.45
CA VAL A 245 -2.00 -1.38 11.79
C VAL A 245 -2.46 -2.60 10.96
N ALA A 246 -3.48 -3.32 11.41
CA ALA A 246 -4.03 -4.46 10.67
C ALA A 246 -4.65 -4.05 9.33
N ASP A 247 -5.25 -2.85 9.25
CA ASP A 247 -5.79 -2.33 8.00
C ASP A 247 -4.68 -2.03 6.98
N ILE A 248 -3.59 -1.41 7.43
CA ILE A 248 -2.38 -1.16 6.61
C ILE A 248 -1.82 -2.48 6.08
N HIS A 249 -1.68 -3.48 6.96
CA HIS A 249 -1.14 -4.77 6.59
C HIS A 249 -2.02 -5.48 5.57
N ARG A 250 -3.34 -5.51 5.82
CA ARG A 250 -4.33 -6.14 4.95
C ARG A 250 -4.32 -5.54 3.54
N LEU A 251 -4.32 -4.21 3.41
CA LEU A 251 -4.29 -3.57 2.08
C LEU A 251 -3.01 -3.87 1.33
N THR A 252 -1.88 -3.87 2.02
CA THR A 252 -0.59 -4.21 1.41
C THR A 252 -0.56 -5.68 0.97
N ASP A 253 -1.15 -6.56 1.77
CA ASP A 253 -1.29 -7.99 1.46
C ASP A 253 -2.23 -8.24 0.27
N GLU A 254 -3.34 -7.50 0.19
CA GLU A 254 -4.29 -7.56 -0.92
C GLU A 254 -3.61 -7.15 -2.23
N ALA A 255 -2.83 -6.06 -2.22
CA ALA A 255 -2.03 -5.65 -3.38
C ALA A 255 -1.04 -6.75 -3.80
N ALA A 256 -0.27 -7.31 -2.86
CA ALA A 256 0.67 -8.40 -3.15
C ALA A 256 -0.04 -9.64 -3.72
N ASN A 257 -1.16 -10.05 -3.12
CA ASN A 257 -1.94 -11.20 -3.57
C ASN A 257 -2.57 -10.99 -4.97
N ALA A 258 -2.77 -9.74 -5.37
CA ALA A 258 -3.25 -9.38 -6.69
C ALA A 258 -2.16 -9.41 -7.77
N GLY A 259 -0.89 -9.61 -7.40
CA GLY A 259 0.24 -9.61 -8.33
C GLY A 259 0.84 -8.23 -8.59
N VAL A 260 0.53 -7.24 -7.73
CA VAL A 260 1.25 -5.95 -7.75
C VAL A 260 2.74 -6.22 -7.50
N THR A 261 3.61 -5.53 -8.23
CA THR A 261 5.07 -5.63 -8.05
C THR A 261 5.62 -4.41 -7.33
N THR A 262 5.00 -3.24 -7.51
CA THR A 262 5.42 -1.97 -6.91
C THR A 262 4.26 -1.30 -6.20
N LEU A 263 4.37 -1.13 -4.88
CA LEU A 263 3.46 -0.32 -4.07
C LEU A 263 3.97 1.13 -4.05
N VAL A 264 3.14 2.05 -4.54
CA VAL A 264 3.41 3.48 -4.58
C VAL A 264 2.55 4.17 -3.52
N LEU A 265 3.14 4.88 -2.57
CA LEU A 265 2.39 5.57 -1.51
C LEU A 265 2.28 7.06 -1.85
N SER A 266 1.08 7.56 -2.13
CA SER A 266 0.85 9.01 -2.18
C SER A 266 0.85 9.55 -0.76
N ALA A 267 2.03 9.93 -0.27
CA ALA A 267 2.29 10.23 1.13
C ALA A 267 1.89 11.67 1.55
N GLN A 268 1.35 12.46 0.62
CA GLN A 268 0.83 13.79 0.88
C GLN A 268 -0.70 13.81 0.97
N LEU A 269 -1.19 14.61 1.92
CA LEU A 269 -2.59 14.86 2.24
C LEU A 269 -2.86 16.35 1.96
N GLY A 270 -3.18 16.67 0.71
CA GLY A 270 -3.03 18.03 0.19
C GLY A 270 -1.55 18.33 -0.07
N GLN A 271 -1.03 19.44 0.44
CA GLN A 271 0.40 19.78 0.37
C GLN A 271 1.20 19.26 1.57
N ASN A 272 0.53 18.85 2.65
CA ASN A 272 1.12 18.40 3.90
C ASN A 272 1.39 16.90 3.87
N VAL A 273 2.25 16.41 4.76
CA VAL A 273 2.74 15.04 4.73
C VAL A 273 2.10 14.13 5.78
N ALA A 274 2.08 12.84 5.52
CA ALA A 274 1.51 11.82 6.41
C ALA A 274 2.55 11.17 7.36
N TRP A 275 3.69 11.82 7.59
CA TRP A 275 4.72 11.35 8.50
C TRP A 275 5.26 12.47 9.39
N PRO A 276 5.93 12.19 10.53
CA PRO A 276 6.44 13.22 11.43
C PRO A 276 7.72 13.84 10.86
N SER A 277 7.52 14.70 9.86
CA SER A 277 8.56 15.38 9.10
C SER A 277 9.20 16.52 9.90
N ARG A 278 10.46 16.82 9.60
CA ARG A 278 11.18 18.02 10.07
C ARG A 278 11.17 19.13 9.02
N THR A 279 10.87 18.79 7.77
CA THR A 279 10.91 19.68 6.61
C THR A 279 9.53 20.24 6.25
N ALA A 280 8.49 19.41 6.35
CA ALA A 280 7.12 19.77 5.99
C ALA A 280 6.17 19.58 7.17
N ASP A 281 5.02 20.26 7.13
CA ASP A 281 3.99 20.08 8.16
C ASP A 281 3.33 18.71 8.03
N VAL A 282 3.11 18.07 9.18
CA VAL A 282 2.24 16.90 9.27
C VAL A 282 0.79 17.34 9.07
N PHE A 283 0.07 16.66 8.18
CA PHE A 283 -1.32 17.01 7.91
C PHE A 283 -2.15 17.02 9.19
N THR A 284 -2.78 18.17 9.44
CA THR A 284 -3.59 18.41 10.62
C THR A 284 -4.84 19.17 10.22
N TYR A 285 -5.99 18.67 10.64
CA TYR A 285 -7.28 19.31 10.40
C TYR A 285 -7.96 19.56 11.74
N GLY A 286 -8.02 20.82 12.17
CA GLY A 286 -8.62 21.20 13.45
C GLY A 286 -10.16 21.17 13.45
N ASP A 287 -10.76 21.48 14.60
CA ASP A 287 -12.20 21.72 14.71
C ASP A 287 -12.54 23.09 14.08
N VAL A 288 -12.60 23.12 12.74
CA VAL A 288 -12.91 24.36 12.04
C VAL A 288 -14.40 24.66 12.19
N ALA A 289 -14.74 25.82 12.76
CA ALA A 289 -16.11 26.33 12.85
C ALA A 289 -16.77 26.67 11.49
N LEU A 290 -16.08 26.44 10.37
CA LEU A 290 -16.48 26.88 9.03
C LEU A 290 -16.96 25.69 8.22
N ARG A 291 -18.30 25.59 8.13
CA ARG A 291 -19.10 24.64 7.34
C ARG A 291 -18.88 23.18 7.77
N ARG A 292 -19.87 22.60 8.46
CA ARG A 292 -19.95 21.15 8.66
C ARG A 292 -20.32 20.48 7.34
N SER A 293 -19.41 20.46 6.36
CA SER A 293 -19.61 19.76 5.09
C SER A 293 -19.16 18.29 5.20
N LYS A 294 -19.61 17.43 4.29
CA LYS A 294 -19.13 16.05 4.20
C LYS A 294 -17.61 16.00 3.97
N THR A 295 -17.08 16.94 3.18
CA THR A 295 -15.65 17.06 2.87
C THR A 295 -14.83 17.43 4.11
N ASP A 296 -15.31 18.39 4.91
CA ASP A 296 -14.64 18.76 6.18
C ASP A 296 -14.61 17.59 7.16
N SER A 297 -15.71 16.84 7.24
CA SER A 297 -15.77 15.62 8.06
C SER A 297 -14.80 14.54 7.60
N MET A 298 -14.58 14.42 6.28
CA MET A 298 -13.62 13.48 5.69
C MET A 298 -12.18 13.87 6.03
N HIS A 299 -11.80 15.15 5.86
CA HIS A 299 -10.47 15.65 6.21
C HIS A 299 -10.19 15.56 7.71
N LYS A 300 -11.18 15.86 8.56
CA LYS A 300 -11.06 15.69 10.01
C LYS A 300 -10.81 14.23 10.39
N LYS A 301 -11.58 13.30 9.80
CA LYS A 301 -11.38 11.86 9.99
C LYS A 301 -9.98 11.41 9.56
N CYS A 302 -9.51 11.91 8.41
CA CYS A 302 -8.16 11.65 7.93
C CYS A 302 -7.09 12.11 8.93
N SER A 303 -7.21 13.36 9.41
CA SER A 303 -6.32 13.91 10.44
C SER A 303 -6.34 13.09 11.73
N ASP A 304 -7.53 12.77 12.25
CA ASP A 304 -7.67 12.03 13.50
C ASP A 304 -7.07 10.62 13.42
N ASN A 305 -7.28 9.92 12.30
CA ASN A 305 -6.69 8.62 12.07
C ASN A 305 -5.16 8.68 11.97
N LEU A 306 -4.62 9.65 11.23
CA LEU A 306 -3.17 9.86 11.14
C LEU A 306 -2.56 10.14 12.52
N HIS A 307 -3.10 11.13 13.24
CA HIS A 307 -2.55 11.54 14.52
C HIS A 307 -2.69 10.47 15.59
N ARG A 308 -3.75 9.64 15.57
CA ARG A 308 -3.86 8.49 16.49
C ARG A 308 -2.72 7.50 16.30
N LEU A 309 -2.37 7.17 15.06
CA LEU A 309 -1.24 6.27 14.77
C LEU A 309 0.08 6.92 15.21
N LEU A 310 0.32 8.18 14.85
CA LEU A 310 1.56 8.87 15.23
C LEU A 310 1.73 9.02 16.75
N GLN A 311 0.66 9.31 17.49
CA GLN A 311 0.67 9.37 18.95
C GLN A 311 0.96 8.00 19.59
N ALA A 312 0.50 6.93 18.96
CA ALA A 312 0.85 5.56 19.31
C ALA A 312 2.26 5.15 18.83
N GLN A 313 3.06 6.08 18.30
CA GLN A 313 4.39 5.84 17.72
C GLN A 313 4.37 4.85 16.55
N GLN A 314 3.26 4.81 15.81
CA GLN A 314 3.05 3.98 14.64
C GLN A 314 3.11 4.86 13.39
N ASP A 315 4.30 4.99 12.79
CA ASP A 315 4.49 5.76 11.56
C ASP A 315 3.85 5.00 10.36
N PRO A 316 2.79 5.53 9.73
CA PRO A 316 2.06 4.78 8.73
C PRO A 316 2.86 4.54 7.44
N ILE A 317 3.70 5.49 7.02
CA ILE A 317 4.55 5.34 5.82
C ILE A 317 5.47 4.15 6.00
N GLU A 318 6.06 4.10 7.18
CA GLU A 318 6.95 3.05 7.62
C GLU A 318 6.28 1.67 7.61
N LEU A 319 5.08 1.57 8.18
CA LEU A 319 4.31 0.34 8.27
C LEU A 319 3.94 -0.20 6.87
N PHE A 320 3.51 0.67 5.95
CA PHE A 320 3.25 0.27 4.57
C PHE A 320 4.53 -0.24 3.88
N LEU A 321 5.62 0.52 3.92
CA LEU A 321 6.87 0.14 3.24
C LEU A 321 7.48 -1.15 3.77
N ARG A 322 7.40 -1.37 5.09
CA ARG A 322 7.90 -2.61 5.72
C ARG A 322 7.03 -3.79 5.34
N ARG A 323 5.70 -3.64 5.38
CA ARG A 323 4.81 -4.71 4.94
C ARG A 323 5.00 -5.02 3.46
N ALA A 324 5.18 -4.00 2.62
CA ALA A 324 5.45 -4.15 1.20
C ALA A 324 6.67 -5.04 0.98
N ARG A 325 7.79 -4.73 1.66
CA ARG A 325 9.00 -5.55 1.58
C ARG A 325 8.81 -6.98 2.11
N LEU A 326 8.12 -7.15 3.23
CA LEU A 326 7.80 -8.49 3.77
C LEU A 326 6.99 -9.35 2.78
N ARG A 327 6.23 -8.69 1.89
CA ARG A 327 5.44 -9.33 0.84
C ARG A 327 6.14 -9.38 -0.51
N GLY A 328 7.42 -8.99 -0.59
CA GLY A 328 8.22 -9.00 -1.81
C GLY A 328 7.89 -7.88 -2.80
N LEU A 329 7.26 -6.79 -2.33
CA LEU A 329 6.92 -5.63 -3.14
C LEU A 329 8.04 -4.59 -3.08
N GLU A 330 8.28 -3.92 -4.21
CA GLU A 330 9.03 -2.68 -4.26
C GLU A 330 8.20 -1.55 -3.61
N GLY A 331 8.76 -0.83 -2.64
CA GLY A 331 8.09 0.25 -1.92
C GLY A 331 8.55 1.63 -2.37
N VAL A 332 7.66 2.42 -2.96
CA VAL A 332 7.94 3.76 -3.49
C VAL A 332 7.10 4.82 -2.77
N ILE A 333 7.69 5.97 -2.46
CA ILE A 333 6.94 7.15 -2.00
C ILE A 333 6.70 8.10 -3.18
N SER A 334 5.46 8.50 -3.41
CA SER A 334 5.06 9.46 -4.44
C SER A 334 4.75 10.83 -3.81
N LEU A 335 5.40 11.87 -4.33
CA LEU A 335 5.15 13.26 -3.96
C LEU A 335 4.46 14.00 -5.09
N ARG A 336 3.34 14.63 -4.78
CA ARG A 336 2.60 15.56 -5.64
C ARG A 336 3.39 16.86 -5.75
N MET A 337 3.93 17.11 -6.93
CA MET A 337 4.93 18.16 -7.11
C MET A 337 4.36 19.58 -7.07
N ASN A 338 3.05 19.77 -7.20
CA ASN A 338 2.41 21.08 -7.01
C ASN A 338 0.89 20.97 -6.80
N ASP A 339 0.46 20.21 -5.79
CA ASP A 339 -0.96 20.06 -5.45
C ASP A 339 -1.61 21.41 -5.11
N ARG A 340 -2.79 21.69 -5.67
CA ARG A 340 -3.53 22.95 -5.51
C ARG A 340 -4.99 22.71 -5.08
N LEU A 341 -5.25 21.64 -4.34
CA LEU A 341 -6.56 21.42 -3.76
C LEU A 341 -6.91 22.57 -2.79
N GLU A 342 -8.10 23.17 -2.95
CA GLU A 342 -8.55 24.35 -2.20
C GLU A 342 -7.63 25.58 -2.27
N ILE A 343 -6.82 25.73 -3.32
CA ILE A 343 -5.84 26.84 -3.44
C ILE A 343 -6.46 28.25 -3.37
N ASP A 344 -7.73 28.40 -3.73
CA ASP A 344 -8.48 29.66 -3.64
C ASP A 344 -8.83 30.04 -2.19
N ARG A 345 -8.81 29.06 -1.28
CA ARG A 345 -8.98 29.25 0.15
C ARG A 345 -7.59 29.27 0.80
N THR A 346 -6.97 30.45 0.83
CA THR A 346 -5.58 30.63 1.29
C THR A 346 -5.31 30.22 2.74
N ASN A 347 -6.36 30.03 3.56
CA ASN A 347 -6.29 29.52 4.93
C ASN A 347 -6.70 28.04 5.06
N SER A 348 -6.80 27.30 3.95
CA SER A 348 -7.18 25.89 3.97
C SER A 348 -6.10 25.06 4.67
N PRO A 349 -6.49 24.13 5.58
CA PRO A 349 -5.54 23.19 6.19
C PRO A 349 -4.90 22.19 5.20
N LEU A 350 -5.37 22.15 3.95
CA LEU A 350 -4.74 21.36 2.88
C LEU A 350 -3.51 22.05 2.29
N LEU A 351 -3.32 23.35 2.53
CA LEU A 351 -2.16 24.11 2.06
C LEU A 351 -1.08 24.09 3.15
N SER A 352 0.17 23.94 2.76
CA SER A 352 1.30 23.88 3.68
C SER A 352 1.61 25.24 4.30
N ALA A 353 2.21 25.28 5.49
CA ALA A 353 2.68 26.53 6.07
C ALA A 353 3.73 27.20 5.18
N PHE A 354 4.61 26.40 4.55
CA PHE A 354 5.56 26.88 3.54
C PHE A 354 4.84 27.66 2.42
N TRP A 355 3.80 27.07 1.85
CA TRP A 355 2.99 27.77 0.86
C TRP A 355 2.34 29.03 1.42
N GLN A 356 1.66 28.93 2.57
CA GLN A 356 0.87 30.02 3.17
C GLN A 356 1.72 31.23 3.58
N GLN A 357 2.92 30.99 4.12
CA GLN A 357 3.82 32.01 4.66
C GLN A 357 4.70 32.65 3.59
N HIS A 358 4.80 32.07 2.39
CA HIS A 358 5.63 32.58 1.31
C HIS A 358 4.86 32.94 0.03
N PRO A 359 3.99 33.98 0.03
CA PRO A 359 3.34 34.49 -1.18
C PRO A 359 4.30 34.82 -2.33
N ALA A 360 5.51 35.27 -2.03
CA ALA A 360 6.54 35.58 -3.02
C ALA A 360 7.09 34.35 -3.76
N TYR A 361 6.87 33.14 -3.24
CA TYR A 361 7.31 31.89 -3.87
C TYR A 361 6.27 31.30 -4.83
N ARG A 362 5.16 32.01 -5.04
CA ARG A 362 4.04 31.55 -5.87
C ARG A 362 4.12 32.20 -7.25
N LEU A 363 3.52 31.55 -8.24
CA LEU A 363 3.38 32.12 -9.57
C LEU A 363 2.48 33.37 -9.53
N THR A 364 2.84 34.42 -10.24
CA THR A 364 2.01 35.62 -10.38
C THR A 364 1.46 35.69 -11.81
N GLY A 365 0.19 36.04 -11.95
CA GLY A 365 -0.42 36.23 -13.27
C GLY A 365 -1.72 37.02 -13.16
N GLU A 366 -2.09 37.72 -14.22
CA GLU A 366 -3.37 38.41 -14.30
C GLU A 366 -4.46 37.37 -14.61
N GLY A 367 -5.33 36.99 -13.64
CA GLY A 367 -6.56 36.25 -14.00
C GLY A 367 -7.22 35.25 -13.04
N GLY A 368 -6.78 35.03 -11.79
CA GLY A 368 -7.45 34.13 -10.82
C GLY A 368 -6.65 32.85 -10.47
N ALA A 369 -7.30 31.83 -9.88
CA ALA A 369 -6.75 30.62 -9.22
C ALA A 369 -5.48 29.94 -9.80
N SER A 370 -5.14 30.19 -11.08
CA SER A 370 -3.88 29.81 -11.75
C SER A 370 -2.63 30.55 -11.26
N THR A 371 -2.76 31.50 -10.35
CA THR A 371 -1.69 32.41 -9.88
C THR A 371 -1.22 32.09 -8.45
N TYR A 372 -1.34 30.84 -8.04
CA TYR A 372 -1.13 30.46 -6.65
C TYR A 372 -0.31 29.18 -6.48
N ALA A 373 0.05 28.47 -7.55
CA ALA A 373 0.96 27.33 -7.45
C ALA A 373 2.37 27.80 -7.04
N LEU A 374 3.18 26.93 -6.43
CA LEU A 374 4.58 27.26 -6.14
C LEU A 374 5.36 27.44 -7.46
N ASN A 375 6.22 28.45 -7.52
CA ASN A 375 7.07 28.74 -8.67
C ASN A 375 8.42 28.03 -8.50
N PHE A 376 8.67 26.98 -9.28
CA PHE A 376 9.92 26.23 -9.27
C PHE A 376 11.11 27.03 -9.81
N ALA A 377 10.90 28.20 -10.44
CA ALA A 377 11.99 29.12 -10.76
C ALA A 377 12.68 29.68 -9.51
N VAL A 378 11.97 29.71 -8.37
CA VAL A 378 12.50 30.15 -7.09
C VAL A 378 13.31 29.03 -6.44
N ASP A 379 14.59 29.29 -6.16
CA ASP A 379 15.52 28.30 -5.61
C ASP A 379 14.99 27.66 -4.32
N GLN A 380 14.42 28.48 -3.43
CA GLN A 380 13.86 28.03 -2.15
C GLN A 380 12.70 27.02 -2.32
N VAL A 381 11.94 27.09 -3.42
CA VAL A 381 10.89 26.11 -3.71
C VAL A 381 11.52 24.77 -4.08
N ARG A 382 12.55 24.77 -4.92
CA ARG A 382 13.27 23.54 -5.30
C ARG A 382 13.99 22.93 -4.09
N ASP A 383 14.62 23.75 -3.28
CA ASP A 383 15.31 23.34 -2.05
C ASP A 383 14.35 22.69 -1.04
N TYR A 384 13.12 23.22 -0.91
CA TYR A 384 12.08 22.62 -0.08
C TYR A 384 11.73 21.20 -0.51
N TYR A 385 11.42 20.98 -1.80
CA TYR A 385 11.10 19.65 -2.31
C TYR A 385 12.32 18.70 -2.25
N LEU A 386 13.52 19.20 -2.53
CA LEU A 386 14.74 18.40 -2.43
C LEU A 386 15.02 17.95 -0.99
N SER A 387 14.82 18.85 -0.02
CA SER A 387 14.96 18.55 1.40
C SER A 387 13.92 17.51 1.85
N LEU A 388 12.68 17.63 1.34
CA LEU A 388 11.62 16.68 1.67
C LEU A 388 11.91 15.28 1.11
N LEU A 389 12.37 15.19 -0.14
CA LEU A 389 12.78 13.94 -0.77
C LEU A 389 13.97 13.31 -0.06
N ARG A 390 14.98 14.12 0.31
CA ARG A 390 16.13 13.67 1.11
C ARG A 390 15.66 13.09 2.44
N GLU A 391 14.86 13.84 3.20
CA GLU A 391 14.34 13.40 4.49
C GLU A 391 13.61 12.05 4.37
N ALA A 392 12.71 11.90 3.39
CA ALA A 392 11.99 10.64 3.18
C ALA A 392 12.93 9.46 2.88
N CYS A 393 13.94 9.67 2.04
CA CYS A 393 14.90 8.64 1.66
C CYS A 393 15.90 8.27 2.76
N GLU A 394 16.21 9.22 3.65
CA GLU A 394 17.07 9.00 4.81
C GLU A 394 16.31 8.35 5.97
N ARG A 395 15.02 8.66 6.10
CA ARG A 395 14.16 8.16 7.17
C ARG A 395 13.65 6.75 6.90
N TYR A 396 13.29 6.44 5.65
CA TYR A 396 12.64 5.18 5.31
C TYR A 396 13.52 4.28 4.47
N PRO A 397 13.43 2.95 4.69
CA PRO A 397 14.07 1.99 3.81
C PRO A 397 13.18 1.79 2.57
N LEU A 398 12.96 2.83 1.76
CA LEU A 398 12.21 2.78 0.51
C LEU A 398 13.08 2.29 -0.66
N ASP A 399 12.46 1.81 -1.72
CA ASP A 399 13.14 1.41 -2.96
C ASP A 399 13.26 2.55 -3.96
N GLY A 400 12.30 3.49 -3.92
CA GLY A 400 12.29 4.62 -4.84
C GLY A 400 11.39 5.77 -4.43
N ILE A 401 11.51 6.85 -5.18
CA ILE A 401 10.64 8.01 -5.14
C ILE A 401 9.93 8.17 -6.50
N GLU A 402 8.69 8.62 -6.47
CA GLU A 402 7.95 9.07 -7.64
C GLU A 402 7.69 10.58 -7.52
N LEU A 403 8.10 11.32 -8.55
CA LEU A 403 7.77 12.73 -8.73
C LEU A 403 6.47 12.82 -9.53
N ASP A 404 5.37 13.11 -8.86
CA ASP A 404 4.05 13.19 -9.49
C ASP A 404 3.76 14.58 -10.03
N PHE A 405 4.02 14.77 -11.33
CA PHE A 405 3.77 16.01 -12.05
C PHE A 405 2.35 16.10 -12.62
N THR A 406 1.55 15.04 -12.57
CA THR A 406 0.19 15.07 -13.16
C THR A 406 -0.82 15.83 -12.31
N ARG A 407 -0.54 16.00 -11.01
CA ARG A 407 -1.38 16.79 -10.10
C ARG A 407 -1.21 18.29 -10.40
N GLN A 408 -1.99 18.77 -11.36
CA GLN A 408 -2.11 20.17 -11.78
C GLN A 408 -0.78 20.77 -12.29
N PRO A 409 -0.31 20.36 -13.49
CA PRO A 409 1.04 20.60 -14.00
C PRO A 409 1.31 22.07 -14.35
N LEU A 410 1.64 22.87 -13.34
CA LEU A 410 2.01 24.28 -13.50
C LEU A 410 3.18 24.58 -12.55
N PHE A 411 4.38 24.78 -13.10
CA PHE A 411 5.61 24.87 -12.30
C PHE A 411 6.38 26.17 -12.49
N SER A 412 6.17 26.90 -13.59
CA SER A 412 6.76 28.22 -13.85
C SER A 412 5.78 29.11 -14.63
N SER A 413 6.10 30.39 -14.74
CA SER A 413 5.43 31.33 -15.65
C SER A 413 5.81 31.04 -17.10
N LYS A 414 5.04 31.62 -18.04
CA LYS A 414 5.33 31.52 -19.48
C LYS A 414 6.59 32.29 -19.91
N GLN A 415 7.03 33.30 -19.14
CA GLN A 415 8.24 34.06 -19.46
C GLN A 415 9.53 33.33 -19.05
N GLU A 416 9.43 32.40 -18.10
CA GLU A 416 10.55 31.62 -17.60
C GLU A 416 10.86 30.44 -18.53
N LYS A 417 12.15 30.08 -18.62
CA LYS A 417 12.60 28.89 -19.36
C LYS A 417 12.29 27.62 -18.57
N SER A 418 11.00 27.28 -18.47
CA SER A 418 10.48 26.21 -17.60
C SER A 418 11.24 24.89 -17.69
N SER A 419 11.55 24.43 -18.90
CA SER A 419 12.31 23.20 -19.13
C SER A 419 13.72 23.23 -18.55
N VAL A 420 14.41 24.37 -18.60
CA VAL A 420 15.75 24.50 -18.01
C VAL A 420 15.67 24.41 -16.49
N ILE A 421 14.65 25.04 -15.88
CA ILE A 421 14.43 25.02 -14.43
C ILE A 421 14.10 23.61 -13.95
N MET A 422 13.19 22.92 -14.64
CA MET A 422 12.80 21.55 -14.27
C MET A 422 13.92 20.54 -14.53
N ASN A 423 14.72 20.71 -15.59
CA ASN A 423 15.91 19.88 -15.81
C ASN A 423 16.94 20.03 -14.68
N LEU A 424 17.21 21.28 -14.26
CA LEU A 424 18.08 21.53 -13.11
C LEU A 424 17.55 20.83 -11.85
N PHE A 425 16.24 20.92 -11.59
CA PHE A 425 15.63 20.24 -10.45
C PHE A 425 15.81 18.71 -10.53
N LEU A 426 15.53 18.08 -11.68
CA LEU A 426 15.68 16.64 -11.86
C LEU A 426 17.14 16.18 -11.73
N GLU A 427 18.09 16.97 -12.23
CA GLU A 427 19.52 16.73 -12.05
C GLU A 427 19.90 16.73 -10.56
N GLN A 428 19.43 17.73 -9.80
CA GLN A 428 19.66 17.83 -8.35
C GLN A 428 19.01 16.66 -7.58
N VAL A 429 17.80 16.26 -7.95
CA VAL A 429 17.12 15.09 -7.37
C VAL A 429 17.94 13.84 -7.63
N ARG A 430 18.35 13.57 -8.88
CA ARG A 430 19.15 12.37 -9.21
C ARG A 430 20.48 12.37 -8.47
N ALA A 431 21.18 13.49 -8.40
CA ALA A 431 22.44 13.60 -7.67
C ALA A 431 22.25 13.26 -6.18
N THR A 432 21.20 13.79 -5.56
CA THR A 432 20.86 13.52 -4.16
C THR A 432 20.49 12.05 -3.92
N MET A 433 19.69 11.44 -4.81
CA MET A 433 19.32 10.03 -4.67
C MET A 433 20.51 9.08 -4.86
N ARG A 434 21.47 9.43 -5.74
CA ARG A 434 22.73 8.68 -5.87
C ARG A 434 23.57 8.78 -4.61
N GLU A 435 23.76 9.99 -4.07
CA GLU A 435 24.50 10.21 -2.83
C GLU A 435 23.93 9.37 -1.67
N ILE A 436 22.61 9.43 -1.44
CA ILE A 436 21.94 8.66 -0.39
C ILE A 436 22.04 7.16 -0.67
N GLY A 437 21.83 6.76 -1.94
CA GLY A 437 21.92 5.39 -2.41
C GLY A 437 23.30 4.75 -2.16
N ASP A 438 24.37 5.49 -2.46
CA ASP A 438 25.76 5.09 -2.22
C ASP A 438 26.03 4.92 -0.73
N ARG A 439 25.58 5.89 0.10
CA ARG A 439 25.75 5.83 1.56
C ARG A 439 25.05 4.62 2.18
N ARG A 440 23.86 4.27 1.69
CA ARG A 440 23.10 3.10 2.16
C ARG A 440 23.45 1.80 1.41
N LYS A 441 24.39 1.85 0.46
CA LYS A 441 24.80 0.73 -0.42
C LYS A 441 23.64 0.05 -1.17
N ARG A 442 22.58 0.81 -1.45
CA ARG A 442 21.38 0.35 -2.17
C ARG A 442 20.84 1.51 -2.99
N PRO A 443 20.65 1.36 -4.32
CA PRO A 443 20.15 2.44 -5.16
C PRO A 443 18.77 2.91 -4.71
N ILE A 444 18.45 4.17 -5.01
CA ILE A 444 17.11 4.73 -4.89
C ILE A 444 16.63 5.00 -6.31
N LEU A 445 15.53 4.35 -6.68
CA LEU A 445 14.88 4.59 -7.96
C LEU A 445 14.25 5.97 -7.98
N VAL A 446 14.34 6.66 -9.11
CA VAL A 446 13.63 7.91 -9.36
C VAL A 446 12.69 7.70 -10.51
N SER A 447 11.39 7.80 -10.27
CA SER A 447 10.39 7.80 -11.32
C SER A 447 9.69 9.15 -11.41
N ALA A 448 9.06 9.38 -12.55
CA ALA A 448 8.21 10.55 -12.75
C ALA A 448 6.87 10.12 -13.35
N ARG A 449 5.79 10.62 -12.75
CA ARG A 449 4.45 10.52 -13.32
C ARG A 449 4.15 11.79 -14.10
N ILE A 450 3.90 11.66 -15.39
CA ILE A 450 3.89 12.75 -16.37
C ILE A 450 2.61 12.75 -17.21
N PRO A 451 2.25 13.90 -17.83
CA PRO A 451 1.11 13.98 -18.74
C PRO A 451 1.15 12.96 -19.89
N SER A 452 -0.02 12.65 -20.47
CA SER A 452 -0.19 11.59 -21.46
C SER A 452 0.33 11.90 -22.88
N THR A 453 0.87 13.10 -23.13
CA THR A 453 1.42 13.49 -24.43
C THR A 453 2.74 14.25 -24.30
N LEU A 454 3.65 14.12 -25.28
CA LEU A 454 4.90 14.90 -25.31
C LEU A 454 4.63 16.41 -25.43
N PRO A 455 3.69 16.90 -26.27
CA PRO A 455 3.29 18.31 -26.26
C PRO A 455 2.76 18.78 -24.90
N GLY A 456 1.97 17.96 -24.21
CA GLY A 456 1.48 18.26 -22.85
C GLY A 456 2.61 18.38 -21.84
N CYS A 457 3.59 17.49 -21.90
CA CYS A 457 4.81 17.57 -21.08
C CYS A 457 5.59 18.86 -21.37
N ALA A 458 5.82 19.18 -22.65
CA ALA A 458 6.53 20.40 -23.06
C ALA A 458 5.80 21.68 -22.62
N ALA A 459 4.47 21.71 -22.72
CA ALA A 459 3.65 22.83 -22.27
C ALA A 459 3.73 23.05 -20.74
N ALA A 460 3.95 21.97 -19.97
CA ALA A 460 4.20 22.01 -18.55
C ALA A 460 5.67 22.28 -18.18
N GLY A 461 6.57 22.44 -19.16
CA GLY A 461 7.99 22.62 -18.93
C GLY A 461 8.76 21.36 -18.58
N LEU A 462 8.22 20.17 -18.89
CA LEU A 462 8.83 18.88 -18.56
C LEU A 462 9.57 18.34 -19.78
N ALA A 463 10.89 18.50 -19.83
CA ALA A 463 11.72 18.00 -20.93
C ALA A 463 12.10 16.52 -20.73
N VAL A 464 11.08 15.66 -20.80
CA VAL A 464 11.15 14.22 -20.50
C VAL A 464 12.24 13.49 -21.31
N ALA A 465 12.45 13.87 -22.57
CA ALA A 465 13.49 13.30 -23.42
C ALA A 465 14.91 13.51 -22.83
N ASP A 466 15.18 14.69 -22.25
CA ASP A 466 16.45 14.97 -21.59
C ASP A 466 16.60 14.11 -20.33
N TRP A 467 15.53 13.97 -19.54
CA TRP A 467 15.56 13.18 -18.31
C TRP A 467 15.90 11.70 -18.58
N CYS A 468 15.31 11.12 -19.63
CA CYS A 468 15.63 9.78 -20.11
C CYS A 468 17.07 9.70 -20.63
N ARG A 469 17.48 10.65 -21.49
CA ARG A 469 18.81 10.69 -22.11
C ARG A 469 19.94 10.77 -21.07
N PHE A 470 19.77 11.57 -20.03
CA PHE A 470 20.77 11.76 -18.97
C PHE A 470 20.65 10.75 -17.83
N GLY A 471 19.66 9.86 -17.86
CA GLY A 471 19.42 8.87 -16.80
C GLY A 471 19.07 9.52 -15.46
N TRP A 472 18.32 10.63 -15.49
CA TRP A 472 17.80 11.28 -14.29
C TRP A 472 16.57 10.56 -13.74
N VAL A 473 15.85 9.81 -14.58
CA VAL A 473 14.74 8.93 -14.19
C VAL A 473 15.03 7.49 -14.60
N ASP A 474 14.63 6.54 -13.75
CA ASP A 474 14.78 5.10 -13.97
C ASP A 474 13.59 4.53 -14.74
N PHE A 475 12.39 5.12 -14.59
CA PHE A 475 11.20 4.82 -15.38
C PHE A 475 10.20 5.99 -15.37
N LEU A 476 9.26 5.96 -16.30
CA LEU A 476 8.17 6.92 -16.43
C LEU A 476 6.82 6.25 -16.28
N THR A 477 5.88 6.95 -15.64
CA THR A 477 4.45 6.62 -15.69
C THR A 477 3.74 7.71 -16.48
N VAL A 478 3.26 7.38 -17.67
CA VAL A 478 2.46 8.26 -18.51
C VAL A 478 1.01 8.12 -18.06
N ALA A 479 0.43 9.19 -17.53
CA ALA A 479 -0.85 9.12 -16.87
C ALA A 479 -1.78 10.28 -17.27
N PRO A 480 -3.08 9.99 -17.47
CA PRO A 480 -4.07 11.05 -17.54
C PRO A 480 -4.27 11.68 -16.15
N PHE A 481 -4.96 12.82 -16.11
CA PHE A 481 -5.22 13.50 -14.84
C PHE A 481 -6.21 12.74 -13.93
N GLN A 482 -7.34 12.26 -14.50
CA GLN A 482 -8.42 11.61 -13.75
C GLN A 482 -9.03 10.43 -14.51
N ALA A 483 -9.72 10.67 -15.62
CA ALA A 483 -10.33 9.63 -16.44
C ALA A 483 -9.29 8.89 -17.29
N THR A 484 -9.57 7.63 -17.61
CA THR A 484 -8.74 6.81 -18.51
C THR A 484 -8.72 7.40 -19.91
N GLU A 485 -7.51 7.50 -20.45
CA GLU A 485 -7.26 7.70 -21.87
C GLU A 485 -6.87 6.34 -22.46
N THR A 486 -7.70 5.79 -23.33
CA THR A 486 -7.51 4.43 -23.87
C THR A 486 -6.44 4.39 -24.96
N GLU A 487 -6.17 5.52 -25.63
CA GLU A 487 -5.26 5.62 -26.77
C GLU A 487 -4.06 6.54 -26.49
N ILE A 488 -3.43 6.39 -25.32
CA ILE A 488 -2.19 7.12 -25.00
C ILE A 488 -1.11 6.73 -26.03
N PRO A 489 -0.44 7.69 -26.69
CA PRO A 489 0.56 7.43 -27.73
C PRO A 489 1.92 7.03 -27.12
N VAL A 490 1.98 5.87 -26.46
CA VAL A 490 3.17 5.40 -25.74
C VAL A 490 4.40 5.27 -26.66
N TRP A 491 4.19 4.93 -27.94
CA TRP A 491 5.25 4.83 -28.94
C TRP A 491 6.04 6.15 -29.10
N GLU A 492 5.40 7.31 -28.93
CA GLU A 492 6.10 8.61 -29.00
C GLU A 492 7.09 8.77 -27.84
N PHE A 493 6.69 8.36 -26.63
CA PHE A 493 7.58 8.36 -25.48
C PHE A 493 8.71 7.35 -25.66
N LYS A 494 8.40 6.13 -26.13
CA LYS A 494 9.43 5.12 -26.43
C LYS A 494 10.46 5.60 -27.45
N ALA A 495 10.05 6.38 -28.45
CA ALA A 495 10.96 6.94 -29.45
C ALA A 495 12.00 7.92 -28.86
N VAL A 496 11.66 8.64 -27.78
CA VAL A 496 12.58 9.57 -27.11
C VAL A 496 13.21 9.02 -25.82
N CYS A 497 12.68 7.92 -25.29
CA CYS A 497 13.08 7.26 -24.05
C CYS A 497 13.43 5.78 -24.26
N ASP A 498 14.26 5.48 -25.26
CA ASP A 498 14.57 4.10 -25.72
C ASP A 498 14.90 3.12 -24.57
N ARG A 499 15.79 3.51 -23.65
CA ARG A 499 16.25 2.65 -22.53
C ARG A 499 15.42 2.77 -21.25
N THR A 500 14.54 3.77 -21.17
CA THR A 500 13.77 4.06 -19.97
C THR A 500 12.40 3.39 -20.11
N PRO A 501 12.01 2.50 -19.18
CA PRO A 501 10.70 1.88 -19.22
C PRO A 501 9.58 2.92 -19.13
N VAL A 502 8.52 2.69 -19.91
CA VAL A 502 7.33 3.54 -19.92
C VAL A 502 6.12 2.71 -19.52
N TYR A 503 5.51 3.08 -18.40
CA TYR A 503 4.28 2.51 -17.87
C TYR A 503 3.11 3.45 -18.12
N THR A 504 1.89 2.94 -18.07
CA THR A 504 0.67 3.75 -18.29
C THR A 504 -0.32 3.60 -17.15
N ALA A 505 -0.94 4.71 -16.75
CA ALA A 505 -1.97 4.69 -15.72
C ALA A 505 -3.37 4.52 -16.31
N LEU A 506 -4.18 3.68 -15.66
CA LEU A 506 -5.61 3.52 -15.91
C LEU A 506 -6.40 4.15 -14.76
N GLY A 507 -7.39 4.97 -15.09
CA GLY A 507 -8.39 5.49 -14.18
C GLY A 507 -9.62 4.58 -14.09
N GLY A 508 -10.57 4.94 -13.22
CA GLY A 508 -11.81 4.18 -13.00
C GLY A 508 -12.92 4.45 -14.00
N THR A 509 -12.75 5.45 -14.86
CA THR A 509 -13.79 5.96 -15.74
C THR A 509 -13.28 6.17 -17.16
N LEU A 510 -14.17 6.05 -18.15
CA LEU A 510 -13.99 6.60 -19.49
C LEU A 510 -14.88 7.84 -19.59
N GLY A 511 -14.26 9.01 -19.72
CA GLY A 511 -14.96 10.27 -19.46
C GLY A 511 -15.54 10.26 -18.04
N LYS A 512 -16.85 10.50 -17.95
CA LYS A 512 -17.60 10.48 -16.68
C LYS A 512 -18.19 9.11 -16.32
N ARG A 513 -18.02 8.10 -17.17
CA ARG A 513 -18.65 6.78 -16.99
C ARG A 513 -17.70 5.81 -16.28
N PRO A 514 -18.11 5.16 -15.19
CA PRO A 514 -17.35 4.06 -14.61
C PRO A 514 -17.09 2.96 -15.63
N MET A 515 -15.88 2.42 -15.63
CA MET A 515 -15.50 1.31 -16.51
C MET A 515 -15.78 -0.04 -15.86
N ALA A 516 -16.28 -0.97 -16.66
CA ALA A 516 -16.32 -2.38 -16.33
C ALA A 516 -14.91 -3.00 -16.37
N GLU A 517 -14.75 -4.18 -15.78
CA GLU A 517 -13.47 -4.92 -15.81
C GLU A 517 -13.03 -5.22 -17.26
N GLU A 518 -13.97 -5.58 -18.13
CA GLU A 518 -13.71 -5.84 -19.54
C GLU A 518 -13.26 -4.60 -20.31
N THR A 519 -13.72 -3.41 -19.92
CA THR A 519 -13.24 -2.13 -20.47
C THR A 519 -11.83 -1.80 -19.98
N ILE A 520 -11.52 -2.10 -18.71
CA ILE A 520 -10.17 -1.96 -18.16
C ILE A 520 -9.19 -2.89 -18.88
N ARG A 521 -9.59 -4.14 -19.14
CA ARG A 521 -8.80 -5.11 -19.92
C ARG A 521 -8.58 -4.64 -21.36
N ALA A 522 -9.62 -4.10 -22.00
CA ALA A 522 -9.53 -3.54 -23.35
C ALA A 522 -8.56 -2.35 -23.41
N ALA A 523 -8.69 -1.40 -22.48
CA ALA A 523 -7.78 -0.26 -22.36
C ALA A 523 -6.34 -0.72 -22.14
N ALA A 524 -6.10 -1.70 -21.26
CA ALA A 524 -4.79 -2.27 -21.05
C ALA A 524 -4.22 -2.92 -22.34
N ALA A 525 -5.04 -3.65 -23.11
CA ALA A 525 -4.62 -4.25 -24.39
C ALA A 525 -4.16 -3.19 -25.39
N THR A 526 -4.94 -2.12 -25.56
CA THR A 526 -4.59 -0.97 -26.41
C THR A 526 -3.27 -0.33 -25.98
N LEU A 527 -3.08 -0.11 -24.68
CA LEU A 527 -1.86 0.50 -24.15
C LEU A 527 -0.62 -0.40 -24.27
N PHE A 528 -0.76 -1.71 -24.08
CA PHE A 528 0.32 -2.66 -24.34
C PHE A 528 0.71 -2.70 -25.82
N ASP A 529 -0.26 -2.70 -26.74
CA ASP A 529 0.00 -2.65 -28.19
C ASP A 529 0.71 -1.34 -28.59
N ASN A 530 0.41 -0.24 -27.89
CA ASN A 530 1.12 1.04 -28.04
C ASN A 530 2.54 1.04 -27.47
N GLY A 531 2.95 -0.01 -26.76
CA GLY A 531 4.31 -0.20 -26.25
C GLY A 531 4.48 0.04 -24.74
N ALA A 532 3.40 0.08 -23.96
CA ALA A 532 3.51 0.14 -22.49
C ALA A 532 4.20 -1.11 -21.94
N GLU A 533 5.08 -0.93 -20.97
CA GLU A 533 5.83 -2.02 -20.33
C GLU A 533 5.25 -2.43 -18.96
N GLY A 534 4.01 -2.01 -18.68
CA GLY A 534 3.36 -2.21 -17.40
C GLY A 534 2.22 -1.23 -17.15
N MET A 535 1.38 -1.57 -16.16
CA MET A 535 0.16 -0.84 -15.83
C MET A 535 0.24 -0.24 -14.44
N TYR A 536 -0.35 0.95 -14.29
CA TYR A 536 -0.44 1.69 -13.04
C TYR A 536 -1.90 1.92 -12.67
N LEU A 537 -2.30 1.57 -11.44
CA LEU A 537 -3.64 1.85 -10.91
C LEU A 537 -3.54 2.70 -9.64
N SER A 538 -4.51 3.58 -9.42
CA SER A 538 -4.67 4.33 -8.17
C SER A 538 -5.83 3.78 -7.35
N SER A 539 -5.74 3.76 -6.02
CA SER A 539 -6.86 3.40 -5.14
C SER A 539 -8.09 4.27 -5.39
N THR A 540 -7.88 5.54 -5.78
CA THR A 540 -8.95 6.48 -6.15
C THR A 540 -9.70 6.12 -7.43
N ALA A 541 -9.19 5.18 -8.24
CA ALA A 541 -9.89 4.70 -9.42
C ALA A 541 -11.07 3.79 -9.07
N ALA A 542 -11.16 3.30 -7.82
CA ALA A 542 -12.19 2.36 -7.39
C ALA A 542 -12.26 1.08 -8.26
N ILE A 543 -11.11 0.67 -8.80
CA ILE A 543 -10.94 -0.57 -9.56
C ILE A 543 -10.52 -1.68 -8.59
N SER A 544 -11.11 -2.87 -8.73
CA SER A 544 -10.67 -4.04 -7.96
C SER A 544 -9.23 -4.40 -8.29
N LEU A 545 -8.40 -4.60 -7.27
CA LEU A 545 -7.00 -5.00 -7.42
C LEU A 545 -6.84 -6.32 -8.19
N ASP A 546 -7.81 -7.23 -8.09
CA ASP A 546 -7.77 -8.53 -8.78
C ASP A 546 -7.60 -8.40 -10.30
N VAL A 547 -7.93 -7.25 -10.89
CA VAL A 547 -7.72 -6.99 -12.32
C VAL A 547 -6.25 -7.16 -12.72
N PHE A 548 -5.29 -6.88 -11.81
CA PHE A 548 -3.84 -7.05 -12.08
C PHE A 548 -3.46 -8.47 -12.47
N LYS A 549 -4.20 -9.49 -12.00
CA LYS A 549 -4.01 -10.89 -12.41
C LYS A 549 -4.22 -11.08 -13.92
N GLY A 550 -5.06 -10.24 -14.52
CA GLY A 550 -5.42 -10.30 -15.94
C GLY A 550 -4.73 -9.27 -16.83
N ILE A 551 -4.21 -8.15 -16.29
CA ILE A 551 -3.67 -7.03 -17.08
C ILE A 551 -2.14 -6.89 -17.00
N SER A 552 -1.41 -7.98 -16.78
CA SER A 552 0.05 -7.96 -16.64
C SER A 552 0.80 -7.92 -17.98
N SER A 553 0.17 -8.34 -19.08
CA SER A 553 0.74 -8.31 -20.43
C SER A 553 -0.34 -8.55 -21.50
N MET A 554 0.02 -8.32 -22.76
CA MET A 554 -0.85 -8.69 -23.89
C MET A 554 -1.12 -10.20 -23.97
N GLU A 555 -0.17 -11.04 -23.54
CA GLU A 555 -0.35 -12.49 -23.49
C GLU A 555 -1.36 -12.91 -22.41
N ALA A 556 -1.28 -12.30 -21.21
CA ALA A 556 -2.24 -12.54 -20.14
C ALA A 556 -3.68 -12.19 -20.59
N LEU A 557 -3.82 -11.14 -21.40
CA LEU A 557 -5.09 -10.65 -21.93
C LEU A 557 -5.68 -11.51 -23.07
N ALA A 558 -4.90 -12.42 -23.65
CA ALA A 558 -5.24 -13.08 -24.92
C ALA A 558 -6.53 -13.92 -24.90
N ASN A 559 -6.92 -14.47 -23.74
CA ASN A 559 -8.13 -15.31 -23.60
C ASN A 559 -9.23 -14.65 -22.75
N GLN A 560 -9.11 -13.36 -22.49
CA GLN A 560 -10.07 -12.64 -21.68
C GLN A 560 -11.00 -11.83 -22.59
N SER A 561 -12.30 -11.90 -22.30
CA SER A 561 -13.28 -11.02 -22.94
C SER A 561 -12.99 -9.56 -22.61
N LYS A 562 -13.13 -8.70 -23.61
CA LYS A 562 -12.79 -7.27 -23.57
C LYS A 562 -13.91 -6.44 -24.17
N LEU A 563 -14.08 -5.22 -23.67
CA LEU A 563 -15.02 -4.25 -24.19
C LEU A 563 -14.27 -2.97 -24.54
N TYR A 564 -13.80 -2.87 -25.77
CA TYR A 564 -13.17 -1.63 -26.26
C TYR A 564 -14.24 -0.54 -26.31
N ALA A 565 -13.91 0.63 -25.79
CA ALA A 565 -14.85 1.72 -25.65
C ALA A 565 -14.18 3.04 -26.04
N TRP A 566 -14.86 3.80 -26.89
CA TRP A 566 -14.48 5.15 -27.27
C TRP A 566 -15.62 6.08 -26.85
N GLY A 567 -15.28 7.24 -26.31
CA GLY A 567 -16.26 8.18 -25.79
C GLY A 567 -15.68 9.58 -25.55
N PRO A 568 -16.47 10.51 -25.00
CA PRO A 568 -16.00 11.82 -24.56
C PRO A 568 -14.83 11.69 -23.60
N GLY A 569 -13.74 12.38 -23.93
CA GLY A 569 -12.68 12.66 -22.97
C GLY A 569 -13.15 13.64 -21.90
N GLU A 570 -12.50 13.63 -20.74
CA GLU A 570 -12.59 14.76 -19.82
C GLU A 570 -11.62 15.87 -20.26
N THR A 571 -12.01 17.13 -20.08
CA THR A 571 -11.13 18.27 -20.35
C THR A 571 -9.85 18.16 -19.53
N THR A 572 -8.73 17.92 -20.21
CA THR A 572 -7.40 17.86 -19.60
C THR A 572 -6.97 19.27 -19.18
N VAL A 573 -6.29 19.39 -18.04
CA VAL A 573 -5.70 20.66 -17.62
C VAL A 573 -4.72 21.09 -18.70
N ASN A 574 -4.94 22.26 -19.31
CA ASN A 574 -4.10 22.86 -20.34
C ASN A 574 -3.87 22.02 -21.63
N GLY A 575 -4.79 21.12 -22.01
CA GLY A 575 -4.64 20.32 -23.24
C GLY A 575 -3.52 19.28 -23.16
N SER A 576 -3.23 18.79 -21.95
CA SER A 576 -2.09 17.92 -21.65
C SER A 576 -2.30 16.45 -22.00
N GLY A 577 -3.53 16.05 -22.38
CA GLY A 577 -3.85 14.67 -22.74
C GLY A 577 -4.27 14.47 -24.19
N SER A 578 -4.54 13.21 -24.53
CA SER A 578 -4.93 12.79 -25.88
C SER A 578 -6.28 13.39 -26.28
N THR A 579 -6.47 13.62 -27.58
CA THR A 579 -7.74 14.10 -28.11
C THR A 579 -8.71 12.94 -28.19
N ALA A 580 -9.88 13.07 -27.56
CA ALA A 580 -10.91 12.04 -27.62
C ALA A 580 -11.47 11.90 -29.04
N LEU A 581 -11.66 10.65 -29.49
CA LEU A 581 -12.28 10.37 -30.78
C LEU A 581 -13.77 10.75 -30.85
N LEU A 582 -14.46 10.77 -29.71
CA LEU A 582 -15.89 11.03 -29.57
C LEU A 582 -16.12 12.13 -28.53
N PRO A 583 -17.26 12.86 -28.56
CA PRO A 583 -18.41 12.68 -29.45
C PRO A 583 -18.16 13.26 -30.86
N ILE A 584 -18.87 12.74 -31.86
CA ILE A 584 -18.88 13.30 -33.22
C ILE A 584 -20.30 13.43 -33.74
N THR A 585 -20.59 14.51 -34.46
CA THR A 585 -21.88 14.71 -35.14
C THR A 585 -21.78 14.27 -36.59
N LEU A 586 -22.62 13.30 -36.95
CA LEU A 586 -22.86 12.84 -38.31
C LEU A 586 -23.78 13.84 -39.02
N SER A 587 -23.39 14.29 -40.20
CA SER A 587 -24.27 15.06 -41.07
C SER A 587 -25.11 14.13 -41.92
N ALA A 588 -26.37 14.51 -42.17
CA ALA A 588 -27.31 13.71 -42.95
C ALA A 588 -26.71 13.27 -44.31
N GLY A 589 -26.68 11.96 -44.55
CA GLY A 589 -26.19 11.33 -45.79
C GLY A 589 -24.68 11.45 -46.02
N GLN A 590 -23.91 12.02 -45.09
CA GLN A 590 -22.46 12.14 -45.22
C GLN A 590 -21.75 11.04 -44.43
N PRO A 591 -20.94 10.18 -45.09
CA PRO A 591 -20.17 9.16 -44.39
C PRO A 591 -19.13 9.76 -43.45
N ARG A 592 -19.00 9.17 -42.28
CA ARG A 592 -17.95 9.49 -41.30
C ARG A 592 -17.13 8.25 -40.98
N ALA A 593 -15.84 8.32 -41.27
CA ALA A 593 -14.88 7.29 -40.90
C ALA A 593 -14.31 7.56 -39.49
N ILE A 594 -14.18 6.50 -38.70
CA ILE A 594 -13.61 6.46 -37.36
C ILE A 594 -12.62 5.30 -37.31
N THR A 595 -11.39 5.54 -36.90
CA THR A 595 -10.40 4.48 -36.72
C THR A 595 -10.46 3.98 -35.28
N LEU A 596 -10.68 2.68 -35.09
CA LEU A 596 -10.86 2.02 -33.80
C LEU A 596 -9.68 1.07 -33.53
N HIS A 597 -8.87 1.37 -32.51
CA HIS A 597 -7.75 0.52 -32.09
C HIS A 597 -8.20 -0.57 -31.10
N ALA A 598 -8.32 -1.80 -31.59
CA ALA A 598 -8.78 -2.96 -30.82
C ALA A 598 -7.85 -4.18 -31.07
N PRO A 599 -6.63 -4.16 -30.50
CA PRO A 599 -5.64 -5.21 -30.74
C PRO A 599 -6.04 -6.52 -30.05
N GLU A 600 -5.94 -7.66 -30.75
CA GLU A 600 -6.19 -8.97 -30.17
C GLU A 600 -5.07 -9.95 -30.52
N ALA A 601 -4.55 -10.66 -29.51
CA ALA A 601 -3.49 -11.65 -29.68
C ALA A 601 -4.02 -13.01 -30.20
N ARG A 602 -5.34 -13.24 -30.12
CA ARG A 602 -6.01 -14.47 -30.56
C ARG A 602 -7.32 -14.13 -31.25
N ALA A 603 -7.76 -15.01 -32.15
CA ALA A 603 -9.05 -14.87 -32.81
C ALA A 603 -10.19 -15.06 -31.79
N PRO A 604 -11.15 -14.12 -31.70
CA PRO A 604 -12.26 -14.24 -30.76
C PRO A 604 -13.34 -15.20 -31.23
N LYS A 605 -14.19 -15.66 -30.31
CA LYS A 605 -15.36 -16.50 -30.62
C LYS A 605 -16.49 -15.69 -31.25
N SER A 606 -16.74 -14.50 -30.74
CA SER A 606 -17.76 -13.58 -31.24
C SER A 606 -17.36 -12.13 -31.00
N VAL A 607 -17.82 -11.27 -31.91
CA VAL A 607 -17.57 -9.82 -31.88
C VAL A 607 -18.87 -9.09 -32.13
N PHE A 608 -19.08 -8.02 -31.37
CA PHE A 608 -20.26 -7.18 -31.46
C PHE A 608 -19.84 -5.72 -31.42
N LEU A 609 -20.49 -4.89 -32.23
CA LEU A 609 -20.27 -3.46 -32.28
C LEU A 609 -21.53 -2.73 -31.81
N TRP A 610 -21.38 -1.78 -30.89
CA TRP A 610 -22.47 -0.92 -30.46
C TRP A 610 -22.19 0.54 -30.79
N LEU A 611 -23.21 1.20 -31.33
CA LEU A 611 -23.25 2.66 -31.49
C LEU A 611 -24.20 3.23 -30.46
N GLU A 612 -23.76 4.24 -29.71
CA GLU A 612 -24.60 5.00 -28.81
C GLU A 612 -24.62 6.48 -29.22
N ALA A 613 -25.83 7.01 -29.37
CA ALA A 613 -26.04 8.40 -29.74
C ALA A 613 -26.77 9.21 -28.67
N ARG A 614 -26.70 10.53 -28.83
CA ARG A 614 -27.47 11.48 -28.02
C ARG A 614 -28.95 11.47 -28.37
N GLU A 615 -29.23 11.36 -29.67
CA GLU A 615 -30.55 11.24 -30.27
C GLU A 615 -31.01 9.78 -30.32
N GLU A 616 -32.30 9.56 -30.60
CA GLU A 616 -32.82 8.22 -30.89
C GLU A 616 -32.29 7.73 -32.25
N LEU A 617 -31.91 6.45 -32.30
CA LEU A 617 -31.37 5.82 -33.50
C LEU A 617 -32.48 5.03 -34.20
N ASP A 618 -32.79 5.40 -35.44
CA ASP A 618 -33.68 4.65 -36.32
C ASP A 618 -32.84 3.60 -37.09
N PRO A 619 -33.03 2.29 -36.86
CA PRO A 619 -32.23 1.24 -37.47
C PRO A 619 -32.29 1.24 -39.01
N ASP A 620 -33.38 1.74 -39.59
CA ASP A 620 -33.57 1.78 -41.05
C ASP A 620 -32.88 3.00 -41.71
N LYS A 621 -32.37 3.94 -40.90
CA LYS A 621 -31.75 5.21 -41.34
C LYS A 621 -30.26 5.32 -41.02
N ILE A 622 -29.64 4.22 -40.62
CA ILE A 622 -28.23 4.19 -40.27
C ILE A 622 -27.54 3.01 -40.94
N TYR A 623 -26.45 3.31 -41.63
CA TYR A 623 -25.63 2.36 -42.34
C TYR A 623 -24.24 2.30 -41.70
N VAL A 624 -23.74 1.09 -41.47
CA VAL A 624 -22.50 0.84 -40.75
C VAL A 624 -21.65 -0.18 -41.50
N GLU A 625 -20.37 0.14 -41.69
CA GLU A 625 -19.36 -0.79 -42.19
C GLU A 625 -18.19 -0.87 -41.21
N LEU A 626 -17.58 -2.05 -41.13
CA LEU A 626 -16.30 -2.26 -40.46
C LEU A 626 -15.34 -2.92 -41.43
N ASN A 627 -14.19 -2.30 -41.70
CA ASN A 627 -13.15 -2.80 -42.62
C ASN A 627 -13.73 -3.15 -44.01
N ASP A 628 -14.51 -2.22 -44.59
CA ASP A 628 -15.20 -2.35 -45.88
C ASP A 628 -16.25 -3.49 -45.94
N GLN A 629 -16.71 -4.01 -44.79
CA GLN A 629 -17.77 -5.00 -44.68
C GLN A 629 -19.03 -4.39 -44.05
N SER A 630 -20.17 -4.49 -44.72
CA SER A 630 -21.46 -4.02 -44.19
C SER A 630 -21.89 -4.88 -43.00
N LEU A 631 -22.36 -4.23 -41.93
CA LEU A 631 -22.76 -4.91 -40.72
C LEU A 631 -24.28 -5.12 -40.64
N GLU A 632 -24.67 -6.31 -40.18
CA GLU A 632 -26.07 -6.63 -39.93
C GLU A 632 -26.49 -6.25 -38.50
N LEU A 633 -27.65 -5.60 -38.39
CA LEU A 633 -28.25 -5.25 -37.11
C LEU A 633 -28.66 -6.51 -36.35
N VAL A 634 -28.34 -6.57 -35.06
CA VAL A 634 -28.86 -7.60 -34.15
C VAL A 634 -30.29 -7.23 -33.76
N ALA A 635 -31.23 -8.15 -33.97
CA ALA A 635 -32.63 -7.97 -33.60
C ALA A 635 -32.79 -7.56 -32.12
N SER A 636 -33.66 -6.59 -31.85
CA SER A 636 -33.82 -5.94 -30.53
C SER A 636 -34.28 -6.89 -29.42
N ASP A 637 -34.96 -7.98 -29.75
CA ASP A 637 -35.35 -9.05 -28.83
C ASP A 637 -34.19 -9.99 -28.44
N ARG A 638 -33.08 -9.93 -29.18
CA ARG A 638 -31.83 -10.70 -28.95
C ARG A 638 -30.71 -9.85 -28.34
N LEU A 639 -30.97 -8.58 -28.07
CA LEU A 639 -30.02 -7.61 -27.52
C LEU A 639 -29.74 -7.93 -26.05
N THR A 640 -28.96 -8.98 -25.82
CA THR A 640 -28.41 -9.31 -24.51
C THR A 640 -27.04 -8.67 -24.41
N TRP A 641 -26.90 -7.70 -23.50
CA TRP A 641 -25.60 -7.12 -23.16
C TRP A 641 -24.80 -8.18 -22.40
N PRO A 642 -23.78 -8.82 -23.01
CA PRO A 642 -23.14 -9.99 -22.42
C PRO A 642 -22.15 -9.63 -21.30
N PHE A 643 -21.80 -8.34 -21.18
CA PHE A 643 -20.87 -7.83 -20.18
C PHE A 643 -21.64 -7.42 -18.91
N ALA A 644 -21.90 -8.41 -18.05
CA ALA A 644 -22.70 -8.27 -16.83
C ALA A 644 -22.17 -7.26 -15.79
N SER A 645 -20.97 -6.72 -15.99
CA SER A 645 -20.19 -5.88 -15.08
C SER A 645 -20.42 -4.37 -15.26
N GLU A 646 -21.20 -3.93 -16.26
CA GLU A 646 -21.64 -2.52 -16.33
C GLU A 646 -22.70 -2.24 -15.24
N VAL A 647 -22.16 -2.04 -14.03
CA VAL A 647 -22.69 -1.32 -12.87
C VAL A 647 -24.15 -0.87 -12.99
N LYS A 648 -25.08 -1.67 -12.45
CA LYS A 648 -26.36 -1.24 -11.84
C LYS A 648 -27.08 -0.06 -12.53
N ARG A 649 -27.42 -0.23 -13.81
CA ARG A 649 -28.46 0.41 -14.66
C ARG A 649 -27.83 0.61 -16.05
N PRO A 650 -28.53 0.27 -17.15
CA PRO A 650 -28.03 0.72 -18.45
C PRO A 650 -28.12 2.25 -18.45
N PHE A 651 -26.98 2.92 -18.56
CA PHE A 651 -26.93 4.35 -18.90
C PHE A 651 -27.51 4.61 -20.30
N HIS A 652 -27.79 3.53 -21.02
CA HIS A 652 -28.44 3.47 -22.31
C HIS A 652 -29.96 3.53 -22.18
N ARG A 653 -30.54 4.40 -22.98
CA ARG A 653 -31.92 4.24 -23.43
C ARG A 653 -31.90 3.31 -24.63
N ALA A 654 -32.72 2.26 -24.63
CA ALA A 654 -32.69 1.24 -25.68
C ALA A 654 -32.87 1.86 -27.07
N GLU A 655 -33.68 2.92 -27.15
CA GLU A 655 -33.92 3.73 -28.35
C GLU A 655 -32.71 4.55 -28.85
N ARG A 656 -31.59 4.59 -28.13
CA ARG A 656 -30.37 5.35 -28.48
C ARG A 656 -29.16 4.48 -28.79
N VAL A 657 -29.33 3.16 -28.78
CA VAL A 657 -28.25 2.21 -28.97
C VAL A 657 -28.62 1.22 -30.05
N LEU A 658 -27.69 1.00 -30.98
CA LEU A 658 -27.79 -0.07 -31.97
C LEU A 658 -26.64 -1.05 -31.80
N CYS A 659 -26.92 -2.32 -32.02
CA CYS A 659 -25.98 -3.42 -31.92
C CYS A 659 -25.86 -4.12 -33.27
N PHE A 660 -24.64 -4.44 -33.65
CA PHE A 660 -24.29 -5.09 -34.90
C PHE A 660 -23.45 -6.34 -34.61
N SER A 661 -23.71 -7.42 -35.34
CA SER A 661 -22.86 -8.60 -35.28
C SER A 661 -21.67 -8.41 -36.23
N VAL A 662 -20.47 -8.73 -35.76
CA VAL A 662 -19.24 -8.64 -36.54
C VAL A 662 -18.64 -10.03 -36.65
N SER A 663 -18.32 -10.47 -37.88
CA SER A 663 -17.58 -11.72 -38.07
C SER A 663 -16.20 -11.60 -37.42
N PRO A 664 -15.79 -12.53 -36.54
CA PRO A 664 -14.45 -12.52 -35.93
C PRO A 664 -13.30 -12.42 -36.94
N SER A 665 -13.49 -12.97 -38.14
CA SER A 665 -12.49 -12.94 -39.22
C SER A 665 -12.24 -11.57 -39.84
N TRP A 666 -13.13 -10.59 -39.60
CA TRP A 666 -13.00 -9.23 -40.11
C TRP A 666 -12.19 -8.32 -39.18
N LEU A 667 -11.96 -8.74 -37.93
CA LEU A 667 -11.29 -7.92 -36.93
C LEU A 667 -9.80 -7.77 -37.24
N GLN A 668 -9.32 -6.53 -37.19
CA GLN A 668 -7.91 -6.15 -37.29
C GLN A 668 -7.49 -5.44 -35.99
N SER A 669 -6.19 -5.16 -35.82
CA SER A 669 -5.76 -4.31 -34.69
C SER A 669 -6.30 -2.87 -34.85
N MET A 670 -6.18 -2.32 -36.06
CA MET A 670 -6.77 -1.02 -36.42
C MET A 670 -7.97 -1.26 -37.33
N ASN A 671 -9.17 -0.89 -36.88
CA ASN A 671 -10.41 -1.11 -37.62
C ASN A 671 -10.96 0.21 -38.15
N GLN A 672 -11.39 0.24 -39.40
CA GLN A 672 -12.06 1.39 -40.00
C GLN A 672 -13.58 1.22 -39.88
N LEU A 673 -14.19 2.01 -39.02
CA LEU A 673 -15.64 2.09 -38.88
C LEU A 673 -16.16 3.23 -39.76
N LEU A 674 -17.04 2.92 -40.70
CA LEU A 674 -17.76 3.91 -41.49
C LEU A 674 -19.21 3.97 -40.99
N VAL A 675 -19.70 5.17 -40.65
CA VAL A 675 -21.10 5.39 -40.27
C VAL A 675 -21.72 6.44 -41.17
N VAL A 676 -22.90 6.13 -41.71
CA VAL A 676 -23.76 7.07 -42.44
C VAL A 676 -25.11 7.10 -41.74
N ALA A 677 -25.64 8.29 -41.47
CA ALA A 677 -26.99 8.45 -40.94
C ALA A 677 -27.79 9.38 -41.86
N ASP A 678 -29.04 9.04 -42.17
CA ASP A 678 -29.91 9.87 -43.03
C ASP A 678 -30.40 11.13 -42.31
N THR A 679 -30.32 11.15 -40.98
CA THR A 679 -30.61 12.30 -40.13
C THR A 679 -29.37 12.71 -39.34
N PRO A 680 -29.22 13.98 -38.96
CA PRO A 680 -28.14 14.39 -38.07
C PRO A 680 -28.20 13.65 -36.74
N VAL A 681 -27.09 13.02 -36.35
CA VAL A 681 -26.97 12.22 -35.13
C VAL A 681 -25.61 12.48 -34.51
N THR A 682 -25.55 12.66 -33.20
CA THR A 682 -24.30 12.78 -32.45
C THR A 682 -23.99 11.46 -31.77
N LEU A 683 -22.96 10.77 -32.23
CA LEU A 683 -22.43 9.58 -31.56
C LEU A 683 -21.68 10.04 -30.31
N ASP A 684 -22.15 9.62 -29.14
CA ASP A 684 -21.48 9.90 -27.87
C ASP A 684 -20.50 8.77 -27.52
N TYR A 685 -20.83 7.50 -27.81
CA TYR A 685 -19.94 6.36 -27.58
C TYR A 685 -20.00 5.34 -28.71
N VAL A 686 -18.88 4.64 -28.90
CA VAL A 686 -18.77 3.44 -29.73
C VAL A 686 -18.14 2.36 -28.88
N TYR A 687 -18.66 1.13 -28.98
CA TYR A 687 -18.13 -0.02 -28.26
C TYR A 687 -17.86 -1.18 -29.22
N LEU A 688 -16.79 -1.91 -28.97
CA LEU A 688 -16.48 -3.17 -29.64
C LEU A 688 -16.23 -4.23 -28.59
N GLY A 689 -17.19 -5.14 -28.44
CA GLY A 689 -17.14 -6.23 -27.47
C GLY A 689 -16.58 -7.48 -28.11
N ILE A 690 -15.58 -8.05 -27.46
CA ILE A 690 -14.83 -9.21 -27.91
C ILE A 690 -14.99 -10.31 -26.87
N ILE A 691 -15.50 -11.46 -27.30
CA ILE A 691 -15.77 -12.62 -26.42
C ILE A 691 -14.83 -13.77 -26.78
N HIS A 692 -14.11 -14.27 -25.77
CA HIS A 692 -13.13 -15.35 -25.89
C HIS A 692 -13.58 -16.68 -25.30
#